data_AF-A0A399SW77-F1
#
_entry.id   AF-A0A399SW77-F1
#
_cell.length_a   1.000
_cell.length_b   1.000
_cell.length_c   1.000
_cell.angle_alpha   90.00
_cell.angle_beta   90.00
_cell.angle_gamma   90.00
#
_symmetry.space_group_name_H-M   'P 1'
#
loop_
_entity.id
_entity.type
_entity.pdbx_description
1 polymer ?
#
loop_
_entity_poly.entity_id
_entity_poly.type
_entity_poly.pdbx_seq_one_letter_code
_entity_poly.pdbx_strand_id
1 'polypeptide(L)'
;MIHSTERNFRNLLDEEIGQLVHQGCSSTDWSLVKVGEDFIPDCIENTKFTGRIRLAGFTGSVNLIGGITFKTGIYNAWLHNCEVGKNALIHNVRSYIANYRIGENVIIHNITTLAVDGRSSFGNGIVVETINEGGGREIPIYDYLSAHVAYMMALYRHRPGLVNSLKTMVADYTEFVSDEMGVIGAHSKLLNCNTILNVKTGPAAVIDGVKKLKNGSINSNFEAPVVIGEGVIMEDFIVSSGSLVAEATLVSKCFIGQGCVLDKHYSAENSLFFANCQGFHGEACSIFAGPYTVTHHKSTLLIAGMFSFLNAGSGSNQSNHIYKLGPIHQGIMERGAKTTSDSYLLWPSHIGAFSLVMGRHYKHCDTAEFPFSYLIESKDESILVPGINLKSIGTVRDTQKWPKRDKRTDSNLLDFINFNLLSPYTVRKMMAGREKLLAIRESSVEEASYRYQKMKIEKHALDRGIELYEMAIWKFLGNSLITRLKGNKLESVSDMWKALQPDTRLGRGYWVDLAGMLCPFEALDQLLANVENGAIQSLEEVNAGLAMLHKNYYNYEWTWAADALESFCGKPLDQFETGDVISVVERWKNSVLGIDKYLYEDAQKEFSMSKMTGFGVDGQNGARELDFAEVRGEFESNNTVQAIRQHMDKKEALGNEIIALMNQLAVTVERD
;
A
#
# COMPACT_ATOMS: atom_id res chain seq x y z
N MET A 1 -21.93 -5.79 9.00
CA MET A 1 -23.36 -5.85 9.37
C MET A 1 -23.48 -6.30 10.81
N ILE A 2 -23.99 -5.46 11.71
CA ILE A 2 -24.47 -5.92 13.02
C ILE A 2 -25.96 -6.16 12.81
N HIS A 3 -26.36 -7.42 12.65
CA HIS A 3 -27.75 -7.77 12.89
C HIS A 3 -28.02 -7.42 14.36
N SER A 4 -28.74 -6.32 14.56
CA SER A 4 -29.47 -6.03 15.77
C SER A 4 -30.39 -7.22 16.03
N THR A 5 -29.92 -8.22 16.76
CA THR A 5 -30.83 -9.02 17.59
C THR A 5 -31.56 -8.00 18.44
N GLU A 6 -32.84 -7.75 18.12
CA GLU A 6 -33.74 -7.00 19.00
C GLU A 6 -33.77 -7.75 20.33
N ARG A 7 -32.84 -7.39 21.22
CA ARG A 7 -32.86 -7.86 22.59
C ARG A 7 -34.09 -7.22 23.20
N ASN A 8 -35.00 -8.03 23.72
CA ASN A 8 -36.14 -7.54 24.47
C ASN A 8 -35.63 -6.73 25.65
N PHE A 9 -35.74 -5.41 25.56
CA PHE A 9 -35.43 -4.48 26.64
C PHE A 9 -36.72 -4.19 27.41
N ARG A 10 -36.72 -4.47 28.71
CA ARG A 10 -37.82 -4.16 29.62
C ARG A 10 -37.51 -2.92 30.46
N ASN A 11 -38.54 -2.36 31.09
CA ASN A 11 -38.34 -1.33 32.11
C ASN A 11 -37.67 -1.97 33.35
N LEU A 12 -37.00 -1.14 34.13
CA LEU A 12 -36.52 -1.52 35.46
C LEU A 12 -37.71 -1.86 36.37
N LEU A 13 -37.54 -2.85 37.23
CA LEU A 13 -38.44 -3.15 38.35
C LEU A 13 -38.15 -2.19 39.51
N ASP A 14 -39.14 -1.94 40.37
CA ASP A 14 -38.99 -1.04 41.52
C ASP A 14 -37.84 -1.48 42.46
N GLU A 15 -37.67 -2.79 42.64
CA GLU A 15 -36.57 -3.38 43.43
C GLU A 15 -35.20 -3.07 42.81
N GLU A 16 -35.09 -3.14 41.47
CA GLU A 16 -33.84 -2.82 40.75
C GLU A 16 -33.52 -1.33 40.84
N ILE A 17 -34.53 -0.46 40.73
CA ILE A 17 -34.38 0.99 40.94
C ILE A 17 -33.89 1.26 42.35
N GLY A 18 -34.50 0.62 43.37
CA GLY A 18 -34.08 0.74 44.76
C GLY A 18 -32.62 0.35 44.98
N GLN A 19 -32.17 -0.76 44.38
CA GLN A 19 -30.78 -1.20 44.44
C GLN A 19 -29.83 -0.21 43.77
N LEU A 20 -30.15 0.28 42.57
CA LEU A 20 -29.34 1.27 41.86
C LEU A 20 -29.18 2.57 42.67
N VAL A 21 -30.26 3.07 43.27
CA VAL A 21 -30.23 4.25 44.14
C VAL A 21 -29.37 4.00 45.38
N HIS A 22 -29.48 2.82 46.00
CA HIS A 22 -28.64 2.43 47.15
C HIS A 22 -27.14 2.42 46.80
N GLN A 23 -26.80 2.00 45.58
CA GLN A 23 -25.43 1.98 45.05
C GLN A 23 -24.94 3.37 44.57
N GLY A 24 -25.66 4.45 44.88
CA GLY A 24 -25.30 5.83 44.54
C GLY A 24 -25.62 6.23 43.11
N CYS A 25 -26.46 5.47 42.40
CA CYS A 25 -26.87 5.82 41.04
C CYS A 25 -28.04 6.80 41.03
N SER A 26 -28.13 7.60 39.97
CA SER A 26 -29.23 8.54 39.76
C SER A 26 -29.66 8.56 38.29
N SER A 27 -30.95 8.80 38.06
CA SER A 27 -31.50 9.06 36.73
C SER A 27 -32.38 10.30 36.75
N THR A 28 -32.40 11.06 35.66
CA THR A 28 -33.40 12.13 35.46
C THR A 28 -34.81 11.58 35.31
N ASP A 29 -34.93 10.36 34.76
CA ASP A 29 -36.19 9.64 34.58
C ASP A 29 -35.87 8.14 34.40
N TRP A 30 -36.26 7.32 35.37
CA TRP A 30 -36.02 5.87 35.32
C TRP A 30 -36.82 5.16 34.22
N SER A 31 -37.91 5.75 33.73
CA SER A 31 -38.69 5.17 32.61
C SER A 31 -37.94 5.19 31.27
N LEU A 32 -36.89 6.04 31.16
CA LEU A 32 -36.00 6.10 30.01
C LEU A 32 -34.84 5.11 30.07
N VAL A 33 -34.69 4.40 31.20
CA VAL A 33 -33.67 3.36 31.39
C VAL A 33 -34.31 1.99 31.17
N LYS A 34 -33.85 1.29 30.14
CA LYS A 34 -34.29 -0.06 29.82
C LYS A 34 -33.18 -1.07 29.98
N VAL A 35 -33.53 -2.28 30.39
CA VAL A 35 -32.57 -3.34 30.73
C VAL A 35 -32.94 -4.65 30.04
N GLY A 36 -31.93 -5.49 29.78
CA GLY A 36 -32.14 -6.86 29.28
C GLY A 36 -32.85 -7.76 30.29
N GLU A 37 -33.39 -8.89 29.84
CA GLU A 37 -34.10 -9.85 30.72
C GLU A 37 -33.18 -10.42 31.82
N ASP A 38 -31.89 -10.60 31.52
CA ASP A 38 -30.85 -11.14 32.40
C ASP A 38 -30.10 -10.07 33.23
N PHE A 39 -30.66 -8.86 33.33
CA PHE A 39 -30.02 -7.75 34.03
C PHE A 39 -30.00 -7.96 35.55
N ILE A 40 -28.85 -7.65 36.16
CA ILE A 40 -28.63 -7.63 37.60
C ILE A 40 -27.97 -6.29 37.96
N PRO A 41 -28.54 -5.49 38.88
CA PRO A 41 -28.05 -4.14 39.19
C PRO A 41 -26.72 -4.10 39.97
N ASP A 42 -26.28 -5.21 40.57
CA ASP A 42 -25.15 -5.30 41.51
C ASP A 42 -23.82 -4.74 40.99
N CYS A 43 -23.61 -4.75 39.68
CA CYS A 43 -22.37 -4.31 39.05
C CYS A 43 -22.46 -2.86 38.53
N ILE A 44 -23.30 -2.01 39.15
CA ILE A 44 -23.48 -0.61 38.78
C ILE A 44 -23.43 0.29 40.01
N GLU A 45 -22.40 1.13 40.10
CA GLU A 45 -22.15 1.98 41.27
C GLU A 45 -21.84 3.42 40.87
N ASN A 46 -22.32 4.37 41.69
CA ASN A 46 -22.06 5.82 41.55
C ASN A 46 -22.23 6.34 40.11
N THR A 47 -23.29 5.92 39.43
CA THR A 47 -23.50 6.20 38.00
C THR A 47 -24.68 7.13 37.78
N LYS A 48 -24.50 8.14 36.93
CA LYS A 48 -25.55 9.06 36.49
C LYS A 48 -26.05 8.69 35.10
N PHE A 49 -27.37 8.53 34.98
CA PHE A 49 -28.06 8.24 33.73
C PHE A 49 -28.90 9.45 33.29
N THR A 50 -28.70 9.92 32.05
CA THR A 50 -29.51 11.01 31.46
C THR A 50 -29.99 10.65 30.06
N GLY A 51 -31.25 10.95 29.75
CA GLY A 51 -31.84 10.58 28.46
C GLY A 51 -32.08 9.07 28.32
N ARG A 52 -32.02 8.55 27.08
CA ARG A 52 -32.38 7.14 26.79
C ARG A 52 -31.22 6.21 27.06
N ILE A 53 -31.36 5.30 28.02
CA ILE A 53 -30.32 4.34 28.37
C ILE A 53 -30.81 2.92 28.12
N ARG A 54 -29.96 2.08 27.52
CA ARG A 54 -30.19 0.64 27.36
C ARG A 54 -29.01 -0.14 27.93
N LEU A 55 -29.23 -1.02 28.90
CA LEU A 55 -28.18 -1.80 29.55
C LEU A 55 -28.42 -3.30 29.36
N ALA A 56 -27.39 -4.04 28.94
CA ALA A 56 -27.40 -5.50 28.95
C ALA A 56 -26.92 -6.05 30.32
N GLY A 57 -26.78 -7.37 30.46
CA GLY A 57 -26.26 -8.01 31.67
C GLY A 57 -24.73 -7.90 31.86
N PHE A 58 -24.31 -7.84 33.12
CA PHE A 58 -22.90 -7.72 33.56
C PHE A 58 -22.52 -8.84 34.54
N THR A 59 -22.19 -10.02 34.00
CA THR A 59 -21.87 -11.21 34.81
C THR A 59 -20.40 -11.63 34.69
N GLY A 60 -19.65 -11.00 33.78
CA GLY A 60 -18.26 -11.32 33.50
C GLY A 60 -17.24 -10.62 34.41
N SER A 61 -15.97 -10.92 34.14
CA SER A 61 -14.82 -10.25 34.73
C SER A 61 -13.76 -10.00 33.66
N VAL A 62 -13.00 -8.92 33.82
CA VAL A 62 -11.86 -8.58 32.95
C VAL A 62 -10.58 -8.51 33.76
N ASN A 63 -9.46 -8.85 33.14
CA ASN A 63 -8.14 -8.69 33.72
C ASN A 63 -7.53 -7.39 33.22
N LEU A 64 -7.23 -6.48 34.15
CA LEU A 64 -6.55 -5.23 33.89
C LEU A 64 -5.03 -5.42 34.01
N ILE A 65 -4.28 -4.43 33.53
CA ILE A 65 -2.81 -4.38 33.67
C ILE A 65 -2.42 -4.56 35.15
N GLY A 66 -1.38 -5.35 35.40
CA GLY A 66 -0.95 -5.69 36.76
C GLY A 66 -1.67 -6.90 37.37
N GLY A 67 -2.49 -7.62 36.59
CA GLY A 67 -3.17 -8.85 37.05
C GLY A 67 -4.38 -8.59 37.94
N ILE A 68 -4.90 -7.36 37.95
CA ILE A 68 -6.10 -7.01 38.72
C ILE A 68 -7.32 -7.54 37.97
N THR A 69 -8.06 -8.46 38.59
CA THR A 69 -9.36 -8.90 38.10
C THR A 69 -10.44 -7.95 38.56
N PHE A 70 -11.25 -7.46 37.63
CA PHE A 70 -12.34 -6.52 37.88
C PHE A 70 -13.65 -7.08 37.32
N LYS A 71 -14.76 -6.93 38.05
CA LYS A 71 -16.08 -7.33 37.53
C LYS A 71 -16.51 -6.38 36.43
N THR A 72 -17.08 -6.92 35.35
CA THR A 72 -17.72 -6.08 34.32
C THR A 72 -18.87 -5.29 34.93
N GLY A 73 -19.20 -4.13 34.39
CA GLY A 73 -20.16 -3.22 35.00
C GLY A 73 -19.85 -1.75 34.74
N ILE A 74 -20.60 -0.87 35.39
CA ILE A 74 -20.49 0.59 35.23
C ILE A 74 -20.24 1.22 36.59
N TYR A 75 -19.06 1.80 36.78
CA TYR A 75 -18.59 2.27 38.07
C TYR A 75 -18.06 3.70 37.94
N ASN A 76 -18.65 4.64 38.68
CA ASN A 76 -18.26 6.06 38.68
C ASN A 76 -18.27 6.67 37.26
N ALA A 77 -19.46 6.79 36.66
CA ALA A 77 -19.61 7.30 35.29
C ALA A 77 -20.87 8.15 35.10
N TRP A 78 -20.87 9.02 34.08
CA TRP A 78 -22.07 9.69 33.59
C TRP A 78 -22.32 9.28 32.13
N LEU A 79 -23.44 8.59 31.90
CA LEU A 79 -23.90 8.19 30.57
C LEU A 79 -25.10 9.03 30.13
N HIS A 80 -25.03 9.58 28.92
CA HIS A 80 -26.12 10.28 28.26
C HIS A 80 -26.47 9.61 26.93
N ASN A 81 -27.74 9.21 26.72
CA ASN A 81 -28.19 8.57 25.47
C ASN A 81 -27.25 7.42 25.03
N CYS A 82 -27.17 6.36 25.83
CA CYS A 82 -26.19 5.30 25.63
C CYS A 82 -26.84 3.92 25.62
N GLU A 83 -26.31 3.03 24.76
CA GLU A 83 -26.60 1.60 24.79
C GLU A 83 -25.32 0.86 25.19
N VAL A 84 -25.39 0.00 26.21
CA VAL A 84 -24.23 -0.71 26.75
C VAL A 84 -24.42 -2.21 26.59
N GLY A 85 -23.53 -2.83 25.83
CA GLY A 85 -23.49 -4.25 25.55
C GLY A 85 -23.12 -5.12 26.75
N LYS A 86 -23.25 -6.44 26.57
CA LYS A 86 -23.01 -7.42 27.65
C LYS A 86 -21.56 -7.33 28.11
N ASN A 87 -21.35 -7.46 29.42
CA ASN A 87 -20.01 -7.59 30.00
C ASN A 87 -19.05 -6.45 29.63
N ALA A 88 -19.56 -5.26 29.29
CA ALA A 88 -18.72 -4.07 29.18
C ALA A 88 -18.21 -3.65 30.57
N LEU A 89 -16.99 -3.13 30.64
CA LEU A 89 -16.46 -2.44 31.80
C LEU A 89 -16.35 -0.96 31.49
N ILE A 90 -17.13 -0.13 32.17
CA ILE A 90 -17.01 1.33 32.14
C ILE A 90 -16.61 1.77 33.55
N HIS A 91 -15.36 2.19 33.73
CA HIS A 91 -14.82 2.47 35.05
C HIS A 91 -14.15 3.84 35.11
N ASN A 92 -14.58 4.63 36.10
CA ASN A 92 -13.99 5.91 36.49
C ASN A 92 -13.96 6.92 35.35
N VAL A 93 -15.11 7.18 34.70
CA VAL A 93 -15.21 8.18 33.63
C VAL A 93 -15.27 9.58 34.24
N ARG A 94 -14.25 10.40 34.00
CA ARG A 94 -14.27 11.84 34.35
C ARG A 94 -15.04 12.60 33.26
N SER A 95 -15.98 13.47 33.62
CA SER A 95 -16.94 14.10 32.67
C SER A 95 -18.09 13.15 32.27
N TYR A 96 -18.28 12.84 30.98
CA TYR A 96 -19.41 12.05 30.49
C TYR A 96 -19.09 11.26 29.21
N ILE A 97 -19.93 10.26 28.94
CA ILE A 97 -20.09 9.60 27.63
C ILE A 97 -21.46 9.99 27.08
N ALA A 98 -21.52 10.51 25.85
CA ALA A 98 -22.77 10.95 25.23
C ALA A 98 -22.96 10.39 23.82
N ASN A 99 -24.16 9.86 23.55
CA ASN A 99 -24.62 9.43 22.23
C ASN A 99 -23.79 8.28 21.63
N TYR A 100 -23.68 7.16 22.35
CA TYR A 100 -22.93 5.97 21.90
C TYR A 100 -23.68 4.66 22.06
N ARG A 101 -23.50 3.77 21.08
CA ARG A 101 -23.74 2.33 21.18
C ARG A 101 -22.41 1.64 21.50
N ILE A 102 -22.29 1.10 22.71
CA ILE A 102 -21.10 0.46 23.24
C ILE A 102 -21.27 -1.05 23.13
N GLY A 103 -20.38 -1.71 22.39
CA GLY A 103 -20.41 -3.15 22.15
C GLY A 103 -20.17 -3.99 23.40
N GLU A 104 -20.34 -5.30 23.26
CA GLU A 104 -20.04 -6.24 24.33
C GLU A 104 -18.54 -6.36 24.61
N ASN A 105 -18.19 -6.71 25.84
CA ASN A 105 -16.81 -6.90 26.31
C ASN A 105 -15.89 -5.69 26.07
N VAL A 106 -16.47 -4.50 25.86
CA VAL A 106 -15.71 -3.25 25.71
C VAL A 106 -15.16 -2.84 27.07
N ILE A 107 -13.93 -2.32 27.07
CA ILE A 107 -13.29 -1.74 28.26
C ILE A 107 -13.11 -0.25 28.04
N ILE A 108 -13.73 0.57 28.88
CA ILE A 108 -13.55 2.02 28.94
C ILE A 108 -13.04 2.38 30.33
N HIS A 109 -11.84 2.96 30.38
CA HIS A 109 -11.19 3.36 31.63
C HIS A 109 -10.64 4.79 31.54
N ASN A 110 -11.23 5.68 32.34
CA ASN A 110 -10.85 7.07 32.67
C ASN A 110 -10.52 8.06 31.53
N ILE A 111 -11.53 8.33 30.70
CA ILE A 111 -11.59 9.36 29.63
C ILE A 111 -12.11 10.74 30.14
N THR A 112 -11.95 11.86 29.40
CA THR A 112 -12.53 13.21 29.73
C THR A 112 -13.00 14.04 28.50
N THR A 113 -13.44 13.48 27.38
CA THR A 113 -14.87 13.34 27.06
C THR A 113 -14.96 12.52 25.77
N LEU A 114 -15.92 11.60 25.73
CA LEU A 114 -16.29 10.78 24.58
C LEU A 114 -17.71 11.15 24.18
N ALA A 115 -17.89 11.85 23.07
CA ALA A 115 -19.20 12.35 22.66
C ALA A 115 -19.40 12.23 21.15
N VAL A 116 -20.65 12.06 20.73
CA VAL A 116 -21.10 12.46 19.40
C VAL A 116 -21.97 13.71 19.58
N ASP A 117 -21.65 14.75 18.82
CA ASP A 117 -22.33 16.04 18.85
C ASP A 117 -22.95 16.31 17.48
N GLY A 118 -24.29 16.27 17.45
CA GLY A 118 -25.08 16.33 16.23
C GLY A 118 -24.94 15.10 15.33
N ARG A 119 -25.48 15.21 14.11
CA ARG A 119 -25.34 14.20 13.07
C ARG A 119 -23.92 14.23 12.51
N SER A 120 -23.25 13.07 12.45
CA SER A 120 -21.88 12.95 11.94
C SER A 120 -21.75 11.76 11.00
N SER A 121 -20.92 11.92 9.96
CA SER A 121 -20.46 10.85 9.08
C SER A 121 -19.16 10.19 9.55
N PHE A 122 -18.63 10.61 10.70
CA PHE A 122 -17.40 10.06 11.30
C PHE A 122 -16.20 10.13 10.34
N GLY A 123 -15.97 11.28 9.72
CA GLY A 123 -14.89 11.50 8.74
C GLY A 123 -15.20 11.00 7.32
N ASN A 124 -16.25 10.23 7.09
CA ASN A 124 -16.67 9.83 5.74
C ASN A 124 -17.17 11.05 4.95
N GLY A 125 -16.79 11.13 3.68
CA GLY A 125 -17.11 12.25 2.80
C GLY A 125 -16.18 13.46 2.95
N ILE A 126 -15.25 13.46 3.91
CA ILE A 126 -14.26 14.54 4.01
C ILE A 126 -13.39 14.57 2.76
N VAL A 127 -13.27 15.76 2.19
CA VAL A 127 -12.47 16.01 1.00
C VAL A 127 -11.01 16.24 1.40
N VAL A 128 -10.12 15.39 0.87
CA VAL A 128 -8.67 15.44 1.09
C VAL A 128 -7.97 16.00 -0.14
N GLU A 129 -7.25 17.12 0.01
CA GLU A 129 -6.52 17.83 -1.05
C GLU A 129 -5.16 17.17 -1.34
N THR A 130 -5.20 15.93 -1.85
CA THR A 130 -4.02 15.14 -2.15
C THR A 130 -3.36 15.53 -3.48
N ILE A 131 -2.07 15.19 -3.64
CA ILE A 131 -1.18 15.39 -4.81
C ILE A 131 -0.86 16.85 -5.12
N ASN A 132 -1.82 17.77 -4.94
CA ASN A 132 -1.67 19.18 -5.25
C ASN A 132 -2.26 20.01 -4.12
N GLU A 133 -1.42 20.81 -3.43
CA GLU A 133 -1.85 21.73 -2.37
C GLU A 133 -2.79 22.83 -2.88
N GLY A 134 -2.71 23.18 -4.18
CA GLY A 134 -3.66 24.09 -4.81
C GLY A 134 -5.03 23.48 -5.14
N GLY A 135 -5.27 22.21 -4.78
CA GLY A 135 -6.49 21.47 -5.09
C GLY A 135 -6.56 20.96 -6.54
N GLY A 136 -7.76 20.56 -6.98
CA GLY A 136 -8.02 20.03 -8.32
C GLY A 136 -7.86 18.52 -8.44
N ARG A 137 -7.29 17.85 -7.43
CA ARG A 137 -7.16 16.37 -7.32
C ARG A 137 -7.75 15.82 -6.03
N GLU A 138 -8.57 16.61 -5.36
CA GLU A 138 -9.19 16.26 -4.10
C GLU A 138 -10.15 15.07 -4.20
N ILE A 139 -10.15 14.25 -3.14
CA ILE A 139 -10.90 12.99 -3.04
C ILE A 139 -11.72 12.99 -1.75
N PRO A 140 -13.03 12.65 -1.79
CA PRO A 140 -13.79 12.36 -0.58
C PRO A 140 -13.39 10.97 -0.03
N ILE A 141 -12.92 10.92 1.21
CA ILE A 141 -12.51 9.66 1.85
C ILE A 141 -13.72 8.90 2.41
N TYR A 142 -13.65 7.56 2.41
CA TYR A 142 -14.67 6.71 3.00
C TYR A 142 -14.06 5.39 3.51
N ASP A 143 -14.82 4.65 4.32
CA ASP A 143 -14.33 3.51 5.10
C ASP A 143 -13.64 2.41 4.29
N TYR A 144 -14.03 2.22 3.04
CA TYR A 144 -13.54 1.17 2.15
C TYR A 144 -12.76 1.71 0.93
N LEU A 145 -12.20 2.93 1.05
CA LEU A 145 -11.43 3.55 -0.02
C LEU A 145 -10.20 2.70 -0.39
N SER A 146 -10.21 2.13 -1.59
CA SER A 146 -9.03 1.47 -2.16
C SER A 146 -8.11 2.46 -2.88
N ALA A 147 -6.83 2.14 -2.96
CA ALA A 147 -5.82 2.88 -3.73
C ALA A 147 -6.25 3.08 -5.18
N HIS A 148 -6.93 2.10 -5.75
CA HIS A 148 -7.37 2.10 -7.15
C HIS A 148 -8.50 3.11 -7.37
N VAL A 149 -9.52 3.11 -6.50
CA VAL A 149 -10.64 4.06 -6.58
C VAL A 149 -10.15 5.49 -6.33
N ALA A 150 -9.24 5.68 -5.36
CA ALA A 150 -8.56 6.95 -5.15
C ALA A 150 -7.76 7.38 -6.39
N TYR A 151 -6.96 6.49 -6.98
CA TYR A 151 -6.18 6.78 -8.19
C TYR A 151 -7.08 7.26 -9.33
N MET A 152 -8.20 6.57 -9.57
CA MET A 152 -9.17 6.96 -10.60
C MET A 152 -9.75 8.36 -10.34
N MET A 153 -10.19 8.65 -9.11
CA MET A 153 -10.72 9.96 -8.77
C MET A 153 -9.68 11.08 -8.90
N ALA A 154 -8.44 10.88 -8.46
CA ALA A 154 -7.40 11.91 -8.48
C ALA A 154 -6.75 12.10 -9.86
N LEU A 155 -6.51 11.03 -10.61
CA LEU A 155 -5.68 11.07 -11.82
C LEU A 155 -6.48 11.01 -13.12
N TYR A 156 -7.69 10.46 -13.12
CA TYR A 156 -8.56 10.43 -14.30
C TYR A 156 -9.51 11.63 -14.39
N ARG A 157 -9.03 12.82 -13.99
CA ARG A 157 -9.79 14.08 -14.10
C ARG A 157 -10.21 14.46 -15.54
N HIS A 158 -9.60 13.83 -16.55
CA HIS A 158 -10.02 13.93 -17.94
C HIS A 158 -11.32 13.16 -18.26
N ARG A 159 -11.84 12.37 -17.30
CA ARG A 159 -13.13 11.66 -17.36
C ARG A 159 -14.08 12.18 -16.28
N PRO A 160 -14.68 13.37 -16.47
CA PRO A 160 -15.51 13.99 -15.44
C PRO A 160 -16.76 13.17 -15.09
N GLY A 161 -17.33 12.44 -16.06
CA GLY A 161 -18.47 11.53 -15.81
C GLY A 161 -18.14 10.43 -14.81
N LEU A 162 -16.99 9.78 -14.97
CA LEU A 162 -16.49 8.75 -14.06
C LEU A 162 -16.26 9.34 -12.65
N VAL A 163 -15.53 10.45 -12.57
CA VAL A 163 -15.19 11.09 -11.29
C VAL A 163 -16.44 11.53 -10.55
N ASN A 164 -17.42 12.11 -11.25
CA ASN A 164 -18.69 12.52 -10.65
C ASN A 164 -19.48 11.31 -10.15
N SER A 165 -19.56 10.24 -10.94
CA SER A 165 -20.27 9.02 -10.53
C SER A 165 -19.67 8.41 -9.26
N LEU A 166 -18.34 8.31 -9.19
CA LEU A 166 -17.64 7.83 -7.99
C LEU A 166 -17.87 8.77 -6.79
N LYS A 167 -17.81 10.09 -6.98
CA LYS A 167 -18.11 11.06 -5.91
C LYS A 167 -19.55 10.95 -5.41
N THR A 168 -20.52 10.71 -6.30
CA THR A 168 -21.91 10.47 -5.92
C THR A 168 -22.05 9.20 -5.09
N MET A 169 -21.44 8.09 -5.50
CA MET A 169 -21.48 6.85 -4.72
C MET A 169 -20.86 7.03 -3.31
N VAL A 170 -19.79 7.83 -3.19
CA VAL A 170 -19.20 8.18 -1.89
C VAL A 170 -20.15 9.06 -1.07
N ALA A 171 -20.87 10.00 -1.69
CA ALA A 171 -21.87 10.82 -1.01
C ALA A 171 -23.04 9.97 -0.49
N ASP A 172 -23.53 9.02 -1.30
CA ASP A 172 -24.59 8.08 -0.91
C ASP A 172 -24.14 7.20 0.27
N TYR A 173 -22.91 6.69 0.22
CA TYR A 173 -22.31 5.96 1.35
C TYR A 173 -22.18 6.83 2.60
N THR A 174 -21.74 8.09 2.43
CA THR A 174 -21.58 9.05 3.53
C THR A 174 -22.90 9.32 4.24
N GLU A 175 -23.98 9.54 3.49
CA GLU A 175 -25.32 9.72 4.04
C GLU A 175 -25.81 8.44 4.74
N PHE A 176 -25.56 7.28 4.14
CA PHE A 176 -25.92 5.97 4.72
C PHE A 176 -25.25 5.71 6.08
N VAL A 177 -23.98 6.10 6.26
CA VAL A 177 -23.26 5.90 7.53
C VAL A 177 -23.43 7.04 8.53
N SER A 178 -24.13 8.12 8.15
CA SER A 178 -24.31 9.29 9.02
C SER A 178 -25.34 9.03 10.11
N ASP A 179 -24.94 9.18 11.37
CA ASP A 179 -25.77 8.91 12.55
C ASP A 179 -25.54 10.01 13.61
N GLU A 180 -26.50 10.16 14.52
CA GLU A 180 -26.35 10.97 15.74
C GLU A 180 -25.71 10.16 16.88
N MET A 181 -25.61 8.84 16.71
CA MET A 181 -25.05 7.90 17.67
C MET A 181 -23.75 7.27 17.15
N GLY A 182 -22.67 7.38 17.92
CA GLY A 182 -21.40 6.71 17.64
C GLY A 182 -21.44 5.22 18.00
N VAL A 183 -20.47 4.46 17.49
CA VAL A 183 -20.33 3.03 17.80
C VAL A 183 -18.94 2.75 18.36
N ILE A 184 -18.90 2.03 19.48
CA ILE A 184 -17.68 1.36 19.97
C ILE A 184 -17.85 -0.12 19.72
N GLY A 185 -17.07 -0.68 18.81
CA GLY A 185 -17.13 -2.10 18.45
C GLY A 185 -16.84 -3.03 19.63
N ALA A 186 -17.35 -4.25 19.56
CA ALA A 186 -17.17 -5.24 20.62
C ALA A 186 -15.68 -5.52 20.90
N HIS A 187 -15.34 -5.83 22.16
CA HIS A 187 -13.97 -6.11 22.62
C HIS A 187 -12.95 -4.96 22.48
N SER A 188 -13.39 -3.76 22.08
CA SER A 188 -12.52 -2.59 22.01
C SER A 188 -12.08 -2.12 23.40
N LYS A 189 -10.88 -1.55 23.47
CA LYS A 189 -10.28 -1.02 24.70
C LYS A 189 -9.98 0.46 24.52
N LEU A 190 -10.58 1.30 25.35
CA LEU A 190 -10.37 2.73 25.40
C LEU A 190 -9.81 3.10 26.78
N LEU A 191 -8.52 3.39 26.85
CA LEU A 191 -7.75 3.57 28.08
C LEU A 191 -7.17 5.00 28.15
N ASN A 192 -7.48 5.75 29.22
CA ASN A 192 -7.01 7.10 29.55
C ASN A 192 -6.89 8.11 28.37
N CYS A 193 -8.01 8.70 27.93
CA CYS A 193 -8.10 9.51 26.71
C CYS A 193 -8.92 10.84 26.90
N ASN A 194 -8.52 11.98 26.33
CA ASN A 194 -9.21 13.30 26.52
C ASN A 194 -9.03 14.23 25.28
N THR A 195 -9.69 14.10 24.15
CA THR A 195 -11.13 14.00 23.92
C THR A 195 -11.34 13.16 22.65
N ILE A 196 -12.45 12.43 22.56
CA ILE A 196 -12.87 11.73 21.33
C ILE A 196 -14.27 12.24 20.98
N LEU A 197 -14.38 12.99 19.88
CA LEU A 197 -15.60 13.64 19.43
C LEU A 197 -15.94 13.15 18.03
N ASN A 198 -17.17 12.69 17.79
CA ASN A 198 -17.64 12.26 16.48
C ASN A 198 -16.74 11.16 15.88
N VAL A 199 -16.43 10.13 16.67
CA VAL A 199 -15.59 9.00 16.22
C VAL A 199 -16.34 7.68 16.38
N LYS A 200 -16.22 6.79 15.39
CA LYS A 200 -16.67 5.40 15.47
C LYS A 200 -15.49 4.43 15.43
N THR A 201 -15.66 3.28 16.07
CA THR A 201 -14.66 2.20 16.06
C THR A 201 -15.32 0.87 15.71
N GLY A 202 -14.64 0.08 14.89
CA GLY A 202 -14.94 -1.33 14.70
C GLY A 202 -14.48 -2.20 15.88
N PRO A 203 -14.76 -3.51 15.88
CA PRO A 203 -14.40 -4.42 16.96
C PRO A 203 -12.90 -4.51 17.22
N ALA A 204 -12.55 -4.87 18.46
CA ALA A 204 -11.18 -5.11 18.93
C ALA A 204 -10.20 -3.92 18.79
N ALA A 205 -10.70 -2.70 18.58
CA ALA A 205 -9.86 -1.51 18.50
C ALA A 205 -9.18 -1.25 19.84
N VAL A 206 -7.92 -0.79 19.81
CA VAL A 206 -7.19 -0.37 21.00
C VAL A 206 -6.87 1.11 20.87
N ILE A 207 -7.37 1.92 21.80
CA ILE A 207 -7.09 3.35 21.92
C ILE A 207 -6.51 3.57 23.32
N ASP A 208 -5.25 3.96 23.39
CA ASP A 208 -4.51 4.10 24.64
C ASP A 208 -3.73 5.43 24.67
N GLY A 209 -4.06 6.32 25.61
CA GLY A 209 -3.31 7.57 25.84
C GLY A 209 -3.64 8.79 24.95
N VAL A 210 -4.84 8.92 24.37
CA VAL A 210 -5.17 9.96 23.36
C VAL A 210 -5.45 11.36 23.93
N LYS A 211 -5.10 12.45 23.20
CA LYS A 211 -5.51 13.84 23.54
C LYS A 211 -5.76 14.79 22.34
N LYS A 212 -6.20 14.28 21.19
CA LYS A 212 -7.62 14.47 20.76
C LYS A 212 -7.85 13.88 19.37
N LEU A 213 -8.93 13.11 19.25
CA LEU A 213 -9.48 12.60 18.01
C LEU A 213 -10.78 13.34 17.71
N LYS A 214 -10.96 13.81 16.48
CA LYS A 214 -12.18 14.51 16.06
C LYS A 214 -12.58 14.07 14.66
N ASN A 215 -13.86 13.72 14.51
CA ASN A 215 -14.49 13.41 13.23
C ASN A 215 -13.74 12.31 12.44
N GLY A 216 -13.89 11.05 12.86
CA GLY A 216 -13.16 9.98 12.18
C GLY A 216 -13.66 8.56 12.41
N SER A 217 -13.19 7.66 11.55
CA SER A 217 -13.54 6.24 11.58
C SER A 217 -12.31 5.37 11.82
N ILE A 218 -12.40 4.48 12.80
CA ILE A 218 -11.37 3.49 13.12
C ILE A 218 -11.93 2.11 12.73
N ASN A 219 -11.63 1.68 11.51
CA ASN A 219 -12.17 0.47 10.89
C ASN A 219 -11.36 -0.77 11.33
N SER A 220 -11.48 -1.08 12.61
CA SER A 220 -10.88 -2.24 13.27
C SER A 220 -11.76 -3.49 13.14
N ASN A 221 -11.13 -4.67 13.19
CA ASN A 221 -11.82 -5.95 13.33
C ASN A 221 -10.97 -6.93 14.15
N PHE A 222 -11.50 -8.13 14.41
CA PHE A 222 -10.82 -9.15 15.22
C PHE A 222 -9.57 -9.75 14.58
N GLU A 223 -9.54 -9.85 13.24
CA GLU A 223 -8.44 -10.45 12.48
C GLU A 223 -7.25 -9.48 12.37
N ALA A 224 -7.57 -8.19 12.25
CA ALA A 224 -6.64 -7.09 12.02
C ALA A 224 -7.03 -5.87 12.88
N PRO A 225 -6.77 -5.91 14.20
CA PRO A 225 -7.07 -4.81 15.11
C PRO A 225 -6.34 -3.51 14.72
N VAL A 226 -6.99 -2.36 14.93
CA VAL A 226 -6.33 -1.05 14.84
C VAL A 226 -5.86 -0.61 16.21
N VAL A 227 -4.66 -0.04 16.26
CA VAL A 227 -4.05 0.50 17.48
C VAL A 227 -3.80 1.99 17.31
N ILE A 228 -4.42 2.80 18.18
CA ILE A 228 -4.14 4.22 18.36
C ILE A 228 -3.42 4.36 19.70
N GLY A 229 -2.15 4.74 19.66
CA GLY A 229 -1.28 4.87 20.82
C GLY A 229 -1.23 6.27 21.42
N GLU A 230 -0.24 6.46 22.27
CA GLU A 230 -0.14 7.63 23.15
C GLU A 230 0.11 8.95 22.40
N GLY A 231 -0.51 10.02 22.89
CA GLY A 231 -0.22 11.40 22.45
C GLY A 231 -0.70 11.75 21.05
N VAL A 232 -1.42 10.85 20.38
CA VAL A 232 -1.92 11.06 19.01
C VAL A 232 -2.97 12.18 18.96
N ILE A 233 -2.85 13.02 17.94
CA ILE A 233 -3.82 14.09 17.60
C ILE A 233 -4.28 13.86 16.17
N MET A 234 -5.58 13.62 15.98
CA MET A 234 -6.16 13.44 14.65
C MET A 234 -7.45 14.23 14.47
N GLU A 235 -7.59 14.88 13.31
CA GLU A 235 -8.81 15.55 12.87
C GLU A 235 -9.15 15.10 11.44
N ASP A 236 -10.43 14.81 11.20
CA ASP A 236 -10.95 14.46 9.87
C ASP A 236 -10.21 13.27 9.24
N PHE A 237 -10.42 12.07 9.78
CA PHE A 237 -9.57 10.93 9.43
C PHE A 237 -10.35 9.62 9.26
N ILE A 238 -9.76 8.68 8.51
CA ILE A 238 -10.17 7.28 8.48
C ILE A 238 -8.92 6.40 8.65
N VAL A 239 -8.96 5.43 9.56
CA VAL A 239 -7.90 4.43 9.77
C VAL A 239 -8.46 3.03 9.53
N SER A 240 -7.81 2.29 8.63
CA SER A 240 -8.20 0.94 8.22
C SER A 240 -7.50 -0.13 9.03
N SER A 241 -8.01 -1.35 8.93
CA SER A 241 -7.62 -2.52 9.71
C SER A 241 -6.12 -2.83 9.68
N GLY A 242 -5.62 -3.36 10.80
CA GLY A 242 -4.22 -3.75 10.99
C GLY A 242 -3.22 -2.60 11.12
N SER A 243 -3.70 -1.35 11.16
CA SER A 243 -2.84 -0.16 11.22
C SER A 243 -2.51 0.29 12.65
N LEU A 244 -1.37 0.95 12.78
CA LEU A 244 -0.84 1.53 14.01
C LEU A 244 -0.60 3.03 13.80
N VAL A 245 -1.20 3.87 14.66
CA VAL A 245 -0.89 5.30 14.75
C VAL A 245 -0.48 5.60 16.19
N ALA A 246 0.77 6.00 16.44
CA ALA A 246 1.29 6.09 17.80
C ALA A 246 2.35 7.21 17.99
N GLU A 247 2.90 7.28 19.19
CA GLU A 247 3.98 8.17 19.63
C GLU A 247 3.87 9.61 19.10
N ALA A 248 2.84 10.31 19.56
CA ALA A 248 2.61 11.74 19.27
C ALA A 248 2.54 12.09 17.76
N THR A 249 2.03 11.17 16.95
CA THR A 249 1.73 11.43 15.53
C THR A 249 0.59 12.43 15.38
N LEU A 250 0.74 13.35 14.41
CA LEU A 250 -0.23 14.38 14.05
C LEU A 250 -0.86 14.05 12.69
N VAL A 251 -2.19 14.01 12.62
CA VAL A 251 -2.93 13.68 11.40
C VAL A 251 -4.07 14.68 11.18
N SER A 252 -4.18 15.25 9.99
CA SER A 252 -5.29 16.14 9.61
C SER A 252 -5.73 15.84 8.19
N LYS A 253 -7.03 15.55 7.98
CA LYS A 253 -7.60 15.27 6.65
C LYS A 253 -6.86 14.15 5.93
N CYS A 254 -6.85 12.96 6.53
CA CYS A 254 -6.10 11.82 5.99
C CYS A 254 -6.89 10.52 5.94
N PHE A 255 -6.56 9.71 4.94
CA PHE A 255 -6.90 8.29 4.91
C PHE A 255 -5.67 7.46 5.22
N ILE A 256 -5.79 6.53 6.16
CA ILE A 256 -4.74 5.59 6.56
C ILE A 256 -5.26 4.18 6.26
N GLY A 257 -4.73 3.57 5.20
CA GLY A 257 -5.09 2.27 4.67
C GLY A 257 -4.60 1.10 5.51
N GLN A 258 -4.76 -0.13 5.01
CA GLN A 258 -4.55 -1.35 5.79
C GLN A 258 -3.06 -1.63 6.07
N GLY A 259 -2.74 -2.02 7.31
CA GLY A 259 -1.37 -2.40 7.71
C GLY A 259 -0.37 -1.22 7.75
N CYS A 260 -0.85 0.01 7.76
CA CYS A 260 -0.02 1.21 7.83
C CYS A 260 0.58 1.40 9.24
N VAL A 261 1.74 2.05 9.30
CA VAL A 261 2.35 2.47 10.57
C VAL A 261 2.75 3.94 10.49
N LEU A 262 2.12 4.80 11.28
CA LEU A 262 2.51 6.19 11.43
C LEU A 262 2.91 6.41 12.89
N ASP A 263 4.16 6.76 13.13
CA ASP A 263 4.74 6.68 14.46
C ASP A 263 5.93 7.64 14.64
N LYS A 264 6.45 7.74 15.85
CA LYS A 264 7.67 8.49 16.19
C LYS A 264 7.65 9.96 15.78
N HIS A 265 6.58 10.67 16.16
CA HIS A 265 6.33 12.08 15.88
C HIS A 265 6.21 12.40 14.37
N TYR A 266 5.59 11.51 13.59
CA TYR A 266 5.27 11.79 12.19
C TYR A 266 4.15 12.83 12.10
N SER A 267 4.17 13.68 11.06
CA SER A 267 3.06 14.59 10.75
C SER A 267 2.51 14.34 9.35
N ALA A 268 1.18 14.32 9.22
CA ALA A 268 0.50 14.15 7.96
C ALA A 268 -0.70 15.10 7.83
N GLU A 269 -0.75 15.83 6.72
CA GLU A 269 -1.87 16.70 6.36
C GLU A 269 -2.31 16.47 4.90
N ASN A 270 -3.62 16.48 4.65
CA ASN A 270 -4.21 16.35 3.31
C ASN A 270 -3.69 15.14 2.51
N SER A 271 -3.39 14.04 3.20
CA SER A 271 -2.59 12.94 2.64
C SER A 271 -3.32 11.60 2.71
N LEU A 272 -3.12 10.78 1.69
CA LEU A 272 -3.66 9.42 1.60
C LEU A 272 -2.51 8.42 1.72
N PHE A 273 -2.59 7.51 2.68
CA PHE A 273 -1.66 6.39 2.84
C PHE A 273 -2.40 5.09 2.56
N PHE A 274 -1.93 4.31 1.60
CA PHE A 274 -2.50 3.00 1.25
C PHE A 274 -1.66 1.86 1.84
N ALA A 275 -1.97 0.62 1.47
CA ALA A 275 -1.49 -0.58 2.14
C ALA A 275 0.01 -0.59 2.51
N ASN A 276 0.29 -0.95 3.77
CA ASN A 276 1.64 -1.14 4.31
C ASN A 276 2.58 0.08 4.18
N CYS A 277 2.03 1.31 4.09
CA CYS A 277 2.83 2.53 4.19
C CYS A 277 3.43 2.71 5.59
N GLN A 278 4.60 3.36 5.66
CA GLN A 278 5.27 3.63 6.93
C GLN A 278 5.76 5.08 6.98
N GLY A 279 5.25 5.83 7.96
CA GLY A 279 5.65 7.20 8.26
C GLY A 279 6.33 7.28 9.61
N PHE A 280 7.65 7.49 9.63
CA PHE A 280 8.40 7.75 10.86
C PHE A 280 9.17 9.05 10.71
N HIS A 281 9.22 9.85 11.78
CA HIS A 281 10.18 10.96 11.96
C HIS A 281 10.15 12.12 10.93
N GLY A 282 9.27 12.09 9.92
CA GLY A 282 9.16 13.09 8.86
C GLY A 282 7.76 13.70 8.74
N GLU A 283 7.53 14.33 7.60
CA GLU A 283 6.29 15.04 7.28
C GLU A 283 5.75 14.62 5.91
N ALA A 284 4.43 14.54 5.80
CA ALA A 284 3.68 14.36 4.56
C ALA A 284 2.62 15.46 4.41
N CYS A 285 2.66 16.21 3.31
CA CYS A 285 1.66 17.24 3.01
C CYS A 285 1.11 17.07 1.59
N SER A 286 -0.21 16.92 1.45
CA SER A 286 -0.88 16.76 0.16
C SER A 286 -0.27 15.65 -0.71
N ILE A 287 -0.06 14.46 -0.15
CA ILE A 287 0.51 13.32 -0.89
C ILE A 287 -0.49 12.21 -1.15
N PHE A 288 -0.29 11.52 -2.27
CA PHE A 288 -0.86 10.20 -2.52
C PHE A 288 0.25 9.17 -2.30
N ALA A 289 0.25 8.52 -1.14
CA ALA A 289 1.17 7.44 -0.79
C ALA A 289 0.51 6.09 -1.10
N GLY A 290 0.72 5.60 -2.33
CA GLY A 290 0.40 4.24 -2.73
C GLY A 290 1.17 3.20 -1.92
N PRO A 291 0.83 1.90 -2.04
CA PRO A 291 1.33 0.86 -1.16
C PRO A 291 2.84 0.86 -0.98
N TYR A 292 3.31 0.56 0.23
CA TYR A 292 4.74 0.53 0.58
C TYR A 292 5.50 1.85 0.33
N THR A 293 4.84 3.00 0.47
CA THR A 293 5.55 4.29 0.60
C THR A 293 6.11 4.42 2.01
N VAL A 294 7.43 4.54 2.11
CA VAL A 294 8.16 4.39 3.37
C VAL A 294 9.13 5.54 3.63
N THR A 295 9.06 6.11 4.84
CA THR A 295 9.99 7.10 5.40
C THR A 295 10.41 6.66 6.81
N HIS A 296 11.72 6.49 7.06
CA HIS A 296 12.24 5.92 8.32
C HIS A 296 13.09 6.87 9.16
N HIS A 297 13.51 8.00 8.59
CA HIS A 297 14.55 8.85 9.16
C HIS A 297 14.13 10.31 9.15
N LYS A 298 14.61 11.09 10.13
CA LYS A 298 14.61 12.55 10.06
C LYS A 298 15.51 12.99 8.89
N SER A 299 15.30 14.09 8.17
CA SER A 299 14.20 15.06 8.16
C SER A 299 13.49 14.96 6.80
N THR A 300 12.81 13.84 6.56
CA THR A 300 12.15 13.59 5.26
C THR A 300 10.86 14.38 5.14
N LEU A 301 10.71 15.12 4.05
CA LEU A 301 9.47 15.76 3.63
C LEU A 301 8.99 15.10 2.33
N LEU A 302 7.76 14.60 2.34
CA LEU A 302 7.02 14.22 1.14
C LEU A 302 5.91 15.25 0.93
N ILE A 303 5.92 15.93 -0.21
CA ILE A 303 4.98 17.03 -0.46
C ILE A 303 4.45 17.02 -1.90
N ALA A 304 3.17 17.36 -2.07
CA ALA A 304 2.52 17.59 -3.36
C ALA A 304 2.91 16.58 -4.44
N GLY A 305 2.70 15.29 -4.17
CA GLY A 305 3.18 14.24 -5.06
C GLY A 305 2.48 12.90 -4.90
N MET A 306 2.58 12.10 -5.95
CA MET A 306 2.20 10.68 -5.92
C MET A 306 3.46 9.82 -5.75
N PHE A 307 3.40 8.90 -4.80
CA PHE A 307 4.47 7.95 -4.48
C PHE A 307 3.89 6.54 -4.41
N SER A 308 4.66 5.53 -4.81
CA SER A 308 4.22 4.14 -4.73
C SER A 308 5.45 3.23 -4.57
N PHE A 309 5.43 2.33 -3.60
CA PHE A 309 6.58 1.49 -3.23
C PHE A 309 7.88 2.28 -3.01
N LEU A 310 7.75 3.55 -2.61
CA LEU A 310 8.86 4.47 -2.42
C LEU A 310 9.64 4.07 -1.17
N ASN A 311 10.97 4.04 -1.29
CA ASN A 311 11.84 4.13 -0.14
C ASN A 311 12.54 5.49 -0.14
N ALA A 312 12.15 6.36 0.79
CA ALA A 312 12.71 7.70 0.91
C ALA A 312 13.97 7.67 1.78
N GLY A 313 15.11 8.01 1.20
CA GLY A 313 16.36 8.22 1.93
C GLY A 313 16.23 9.35 2.97
N SER A 314 17.09 9.32 4.00
CA SER A 314 17.12 10.34 5.04
C SER A 314 17.30 11.76 4.47
N GLY A 315 16.48 12.71 4.88
CA GLY A 315 16.58 14.09 4.38
C GLY A 315 16.12 14.26 2.94
N SER A 316 15.35 13.31 2.40
CA SER A 316 14.68 13.51 1.12
C SER A 316 13.69 14.66 1.21
N ASN A 317 13.76 15.58 0.26
CA ASN A 317 12.96 16.79 0.27
C ASN A 317 12.49 17.14 -1.15
N GLN A 318 11.34 17.80 -1.29
CA GLN A 318 10.84 18.26 -2.58
C GLN A 318 10.25 19.67 -2.43
N SER A 319 10.12 20.38 -3.54
CA SER A 319 9.49 21.71 -3.54
C SER A 319 8.56 21.86 -4.72
N ASN A 320 7.36 22.36 -4.46
CA ASN A 320 6.35 22.79 -5.43
C ASN A 320 6.23 24.31 -5.57
N HIS A 321 6.97 25.08 -4.77
CA HIS A 321 6.90 26.53 -4.81
C HIS A 321 7.84 27.09 -5.88
N ILE A 322 7.28 27.46 -7.05
CA ILE A 322 7.98 28.23 -8.10
C ILE A 322 7.69 29.75 -7.96
N TYR A 323 7.02 30.16 -6.89
CA TYR A 323 6.74 31.57 -6.52
C TYR A 323 5.98 32.42 -7.57
N LYS A 324 5.25 31.80 -8.51
CA LYS A 324 4.47 32.51 -9.54
C LYS A 324 2.97 32.49 -9.30
N LEU A 325 2.41 31.30 -9.09
CA LEU A 325 0.96 31.07 -8.96
C LEU A 325 0.60 30.24 -7.71
N GLY A 326 1.45 30.28 -6.68
CA GLY A 326 1.29 29.46 -5.47
C GLY A 326 1.78 28.01 -5.62
N PRO A 327 1.43 27.13 -4.66
CA PRO A 327 1.89 25.73 -4.58
C PRO A 327 1.12 24.77 -5.50
N ILE A 328 1.02 25.10 -6.80
CA ILE A 328 0.20 24.35 -7.77
C ILE A 328 0.92 23.20 -8.48
N HIS A 329 2.22 23.04 -8.23
CA HIS A 329 3.04 22.04 -8.93
C HIS A 329 3.04 20.73 -8.18
N GLN A 330 3.04 19.62 -8.92
CA GLN A 330 3.01 18.28 -8.35
C GLN A 330 4.08 17.38 -8.96
N GLY A 331 4.56 16.43 -8.17
CA GLY A 331 5.49 15.38 -8.60
C GLY A 331 4.82 14.03 -8.77
N ILE A 332 5.44 13.16 -9.57
CA ILE A 332 5.11 11.73 -9.63
C ILE A 332 6.40 10.95 -9.45
N MET A 333 6.43 10.09 -8.44
CA MET A 333 7.41 9.03 -8.27
C MET A 333 6.70 7.70 -8.46
N GLU A 334 6.91 7.09 -9.61
CA GLU A 334 6.29 5.82 -9.94
C GLU A 334 6.77 4.68 -9.03
N ARG A 335 6.05 3.56 -9.11
CA ARG A 335 6.32 2.33 -8.35
C ARG A 335 7.80 2.02 -8.21
N GLY A 336 8.24 1.88 -6.97
CA GLY A 336 9.55 1.37 -6.61
C GLY A 336 10.68 2.37 -6.83
N ALA A 337 10.35 3.62 -7.19
CA ALA A 337 11.32 4.70 -7.22
C ALA A 337 11.90 4.91 -5.81
N LYS A 338 13.14 5.42 -5.75
CA LYS A 338 13.87 5.60 -4.50
C LYS A 338 14.63 6.90 -4.52
N THR A 339 14.89 7.44 -3.34
CA THR A 339 15.80 8.55 -3.14
C THR A 339 16.96 8.11 -2.25
N THR A 340 18.18 8.55 -2.56
CA THR A 340 19.29 8.43 -1.61
C THR A 340 19.15 9.46 -0.50
N SER A 341 19.99 9.37 0.53
CA SER A 341 20.10 10.43 1.53
C SER A 341 20.41 11.78 0.88
N ASP A 342 19.84 12.85 1.45
CA ASP A 342 19.95 14.24 0.99
C ASP A 342 19.54 14.49 -0.48
N SER A 343 18.56 13.72 -0.97
CA SER A 343 17.99 13.95 -2.31
C SER A 343 17.00 15.10 -2.31
N TYR A 344 17.04 15.92 -3.37
CA TYR A 344 16.08 17.00 -3.58
C TYR A 344 15.48 16.95 -4.99
N LEU A 345 14.17 17.18 -5.11
CA LEU A 345 13.46 17.26 -6.40
C LEU A 345 12.60 18.54 -6.48
N LEU A 346 12.73 19.29 -7.56
CA LEU A 346 11.83 20.39 -7.88
C LEU A 346 10.63 19.92 -8.70
N TRP A 347 9.42 20.14 -8.20
CA TRP A 347 8.18 19.92 -8.93
C TRP A 347 7.92 21.03 -9.97
N PRO A 348 7.30 20.70 -11.12
CA PRO A 348 6.85 19.37 -11.53
C PRO A 348 8.02 18.49 -12.00
N SER A 349 7.99 17.21 -11.63
CA SER A 349 8.90 16.17 -12.15
C SER A 349 8.19 14.81 -12.15
N HIS A 350 8.59 13.91 -13.06
CA HIS A 350 8.05 12.56 -13.18
C HIS A 350 9.21 11.56 -13.20
N ILE A 351 9.34 10.80 -12.11
CA ILE A 351 10.38 9.80 -11.92
C ILE A 351 9.83 8.42 -12.30
N GLY A 352 10.47 7.76 -13.27
CA GLY A 352 10.04 6.47 -13.82
C GLY A 352 10.17 5.31 -12.82
N ALA A 353 9.38 4.26 -13.05
CA ALA A 353 9.30 3.11 -12.17
C ALA A 353 10.66 2.50 -11.85
N PHE A 354 10.88 2.14 -10.59
CA PHE A 354 12.11 1.57 -10.07
C PHE A 354 13.36 2.43 -10.33
N SER A 355 13.25 3.74 -10.53
CA SER A 355 14.40 4.61 -10.69
C SER A 355 14.96 5.11 -9.35
N LEU A 356 16.27 5.32 -9.27
CA LEU A 356 16.95 5.88 -8.10
C LEU A 356 17.31 7.34 -8.37
N VAL A 357 16.94 8.24 -7.47
CA VAL A 357 17.33 9.65 -7.49
C VAL A 357 18.47 9.86 -6.49
N MET A 358 19.54 10.52 -6.94
CA MET A 358 20.74 10.79 -6.17
C MET A 358 21.15 12.25 -6.32
N GLY A 359 21.16 12.98 -5.20
CA GLY A 359 21.55 14.39 -5.17
C GLY A 359 20.39 15.36 -5.41
N ARG A 360 20.70 16.61 -5.77
CA ARG A 360 19.76 17.74 -5.71
C ARG A 360 19.36 18.25 -7.09
N HIS A 361 18.18 17.90 -7.56
CA HIS A 361 17.70 18.23 -8.89
C HIS A 361 16.80 19.47 -8.89
N TYR A 362 17.38 20.62 -9.27
CA TYR A 362 16.66 21.89 -9.41
C TYR A 362 15.96 22.07 -10.76
N LYS A 363 16.06 21.10 -11.67
CA LYS A 363 15.41 21.10 -12.98
C LYS A 363 14.23 20.12 -12.97
N HIS A 364 13.17 20.47 -13.69
CA HIS A 364 12.03 19.57 -13.93
C HIS A 364 12.47 18.37 -14.76
N CYS A 365 12.55 17.20 -14.12
CA CYS A 365 13.03 15.97 -14.74
C CYS A 365 11.84 15.07 -15.11
N ASP A 366 11.85 14.50 -16.30
CA ASP A 366 10.89 13.48 -16.73
C ASP A 366 11.62 12.24 -17.26
N THR A 367 11.57 11.20 -16.45
CA THR A 367 12.18 9.88 -16.70
C THR A 367 11.13 8.79 -16.84
N ALA A 368 9.85 9.13 -17.01
CA ALA A 368 8.73 8.18 -17.00
C ALA A 368 8.87 7.05 -18.05
N GLU A 369 9.57 7.35 -19.13
CA GLU A 369 9.82 6.47 -20.29
C GLU A 369 11.10 5.62 -20.15
N PHE A 370 11.87 5.86 -19.09
CA PHE A 370 13.11 5.15 -18.80
C PHE A 370 13.05 4.53 -17.40
N PRO A 371 12.30 3.43 -17.21
CA PRO A 371 12.23 2.75 -15.92
C PRO A 371 13.60 2.17 -15.54
N PHE A 372 13.81 1.88 -14.26
CA PHE A 372 15.07 1.34 -13.74
C PHE A 372 16.29 2.23 -13.97
N SER A 373 16.10 3.55 -14.04
CA SER A 373 17.20 4.48 -14.29
C SER A 373 17.83 5.00 -13.01
N TYR A 374 19.08 5.45 -13.08
CA TYR A 374 19.61 6.38 -12.08
C TYR A 374 19.50 7.81 -12.61
N LEU A 375 19.01 8.69 -11.77
CA LEU A 375 19.03 10.14 -11.97
C LEU A 375 20.03 10.71 -10.96
N ILE A 376 21.18 11.16 -11.46
CA ILE A 376 22.32 11.55 -10.66
C ILE A 376 22.58 13.04 -10.86
N GLU A 377 22.63 13.80 -9.78
CA GLU A 377 23.13 15.17 -9.82
C GLU A 377 24.66 15.17 -9.85
N SER A 378 25.22 15.94 -10.78
CA SER A 378 26.65 16.24 -10.81
C SER A 378 26.88 17.62 -11.39
N LYS A 379 27.50 18.51 -10.61
CA LYS A 379 27.80 19.90 -11.00
C LYS A 379 26.55 20.65 -11.51
N ASP A 380 25.43 20.51 -10.80
CA ASP A 380 24.12 21.10 -11.13
C ASP A 380 23.50 20.60 -12.46
N GLU A 381 24.05 19.53 -13.04
CA GLU A 381 23.45 18.78 -14.14
C GLU A 381 22.75 17.54 -13.63
N SER A 382 21.59 17.24 -14.23
CA SER A 382 20.87 15.99 -13.98
C SER A 382 21.27 14.98 -15.04
N ILE A 383 22.05 13.98 -14.65
CA ILE A 383 22.56 12.91 -15.50
C ILE A 383 21.63 11.71 -15.38
N LEU A 384 21.09 11.27 -16.51
CA LEU A 384 20.25 10.09 -16.62
C LEU A 384 21.09 8.90 -17.08
N VAL A 385 21.00 7.80 -16.34
CA VAL A 385 21.67 6.53 -16.65
C VAL A 385 20.58 5.45 -16.81
N PRO A 386 20.09 5.21 -18.05
CA PRO A 386 18.96 4.33 -18.30
C PRO A 386 19.21 2.85 -17.95
N GLY A 387 18.20 2.17 -17.42
CA GLY A 387 18.20 0.71 -17.17
C GLY A 387 19.19 0.20 -16.12
N ILE A 388 20.05 1.05 -15.58
CA ILE A 388 21.17 0.66 -14.71
C ILE A 388 20.73 0.01 -13.40
N ASN A 389 19.51 0.29 -12.94
CA ASN A 389 18.97 -0.30 -11.71
C ASN A 389 18.51 -1.75 -11.89
N LEU A 390 18.43 -2.27 -13.13
CA LEU A 390 18.13 -3.69 -13.42
C LEU A 390 19.22 -4.64 -12.89
N LYS A 391 20.45 -4.15 -12.74
CA LYS A 391 21.58 -4.90 -12.16
C LYS A 391 21.80 -4.67 -10.66
N SER A 392 20.90 -3.95 -10.00
CA SER A 392 21.07 -3.60 -8.57
C SER A 392 20.52 -4.71 -7.69
N ILE A 393 21.38 -5.26 -6.82
CA ILE A 393 20.94 -6.25 -5.82
C ILE A 393 19.95 -5.63 -4.83
N GLY A 394 20.05 -4.33 -4.57
CA GLY A 394 19.12 -3.59 -3.71
C GLY A 394 17.69 -3.61 -4.25
N THR A 395 17.51 -3.50 -5.57
CA THR A 395 16.19 -3.53 -6.21
C THR A 395 15.53 -4.89 -6.11
N VAL A 396 16.28 -5.98 -6.37
CA VAL A 396 15.78 -7.35 -6.20
C VAL A 396 15.45 -7.66 -4.73
N ARG A 397 16.29 -7.21 -3.79
CA ARG A 397 16.04 -7.41 -2.36
C ARG A 397 14.77 -6.71 -1.91
N ASP A 398 14.49 -5.51 -2.40
CA ASP A 398 13.29 -4.77 -1.98
C ASP A 398 12.02 -5.39 -2.53
N THR A 399 12.02 -5.87 -3.78
CA THR A 399 10.85 -6.55 -4.34
C THR A 399 10.53 -7.87 -3.64
N GLN A 400 11.56 -8.61 -3.21
CA GLN A 400 11.39 -9.82 -2.41
C GLN A 400 10.95 -9.56 -0.96
N LYS A 401 11.24 -8.36 -0.42
CA LYS A 401 10.84 -7.98 0.94
C LYS A 401 9.37 -7.63 1.03
N TRP A 402 8.79 -6.94 0.04
CA TRP A 402 7.41 -6.48 0.11
C TRP A 402 6.40 -7.59 0.45
N PRO A 403 6.30 -8.71 -0.29
CA PRO A 403 5.33 -9.76 0.06
C PRO A 403 5.60 -10.40 1.42
N LYS A 404 6.87 -10.48 1.85
CA LYS A 404 7.25 -11.00 3.19
C LYS A 404 6.94 -10.01 4.32
N ARG A 405 6.71 -8.74 3.99
CA ARG A 405 6.42 -7.65 4.91
C ARG A 405 4.97 -7.18 4.81
N ASP A 406 4.15 -7.84 4.00
CA ASP A 406 2.72 -7.58 4.00
C ASP A 406 2.16 -8.04 5.34
N LYS A 407 1.73 -7.08 6.16
CA LYS A 407 1.22 -7.35 7.51
C LYS A 407 -0.30 -7.32 7.57
N ARG A 408 -0.98 -7.22 6.42
CA ARG A 408 -2.43 -7.21 6.36
C ARG A 408 -2.96 -8.60 6.67
N THR A 409 -3.61 -8.73 7.82
CA THR A 409 -4.24 -9.98 8.28
C THR A 409 -5.75 -10.00 8.04
N ASP A 410 -6.32 -8.89 7.58
CA ASP A 410 -7.74 -8.78 7.24
C ASP A 410 -8.07 -9.65 6.01
N SER A 411 -9.08 -10.51 6.14
CA SER A 411 -9.59 -11.31 5.03
C SER A 411 -10.18 -10.46 3.88
N ASN A 412 -10.65 -9.24 4.17
CA ASN A 412 -11.15 -8.30 3.18
C ASN A 412 -10.07 -7.26 2.80
N LEU A 413 -9.27 -7.56 1.79
CA LEU A 413 -8.22 -6.66 1.29
C LEU A 413 -8.81 -5.60 0.36
N LEU A 414 -8.59 -4.32 0.68
CA LEU A 414 -9.05 -3.19 -0.13
C LEU A 414 -8.09 -2.90 -1.30
N ASP A 415 -6.79 -3.02 -1.05
CA ASP A 415 -5.75 -2.73 -2.05
C ASP A 415 -5.24 -4.04 -2.67
N PHE A 416 -5.43 -4.17 -3.98
CA PHE A 416 -4.88 -5.25 -4.79
C PHE A 416 -3.45 -4.92 -5.22
N ILE A 417 -2.51 -5.79 -4.85
CA ILE A 417 -1.08 -5.52 -5.03
C ILE A 417 -0.45 -6.61 -5.90
N ASN A 418 0.20 -6.19 -6.99
CA ASN A 418 1.14 -7.04 -7.73
C ASN A 418 2.55 -6.76 -7.23
N PHE A 419 3.34 -7.80 -6.93
CA PHE A 419 4.74 -7.64 -6.46
C PHE A 419 5.78 -7.86 -7.56
N ASN A 420 5.34 -8.11 -8.79
CA ASN A 420 6.20 -8.41 -9.92
C ASN A 420 7.16 -7.25 -10.21
N LEU A 421 8.46 -7.55 -10.24
CA LEU A 421 9.48 -6.59 -10.65
C LEU A 421 9.40 -6.31 -12.16
N LEU A 422 9.37 -7.38 -12.96
CA LEU A 422 9.12 -7.32 -14.39
C LEU A 422 7.67 -7.73 -14.64
N SER A 423 6.97 -6.91 -15.40
CA SER A 423 5.55 -7.01 -15.73
C SER A 423 5.30 -6.37 -17.09
N PRO A 424 4.15 -6.63 -17.73
CA PRO A 424 3.74 -5.93 -18.96
C PRO A 424 3.86 -4.40 -18.85
N TYR A 425 3.48 -3.83 -17.70
CA TYR A 425 3.63 -2.40 -17.43
C TYR A 425 5.08 -1.91 -17.57
N THR A 426 6.01 -2.54 -16.86
CA THR A 426 7.44 -2.16 -16.89
C THR A 426 8.12 -2.52 -18.21
N VAL A 427 7.79 -3.66 -18.80
CA VAL A 427 8.48 -4.19 -20.00
C VAL A 427 8.07 -3.39 -21.22
N ARG A 428 6.80 -3.02 -21.35
CA ARG A 428 6.35 -2.06 -22.38
C ARG A 428 7.13 -0.75 -22.32
N LYS A 429 7.36 -0.21 -21.11
CA LYS A 429 8.18 1.00 -20.92
C LYS A 429 9.64 0.77 -21.28
N MET A 430 10.22 -0.40 -20.99
CA MET A 430 11.57 -0.75 -21.44
C MET A 430 11.67 -0.85 -22.97
N MET A 431 10.65 -1.41 -23.65
CA MET A 431 10.60 -1.47 -25.11
C MET A 431 10.58 -0.05 -25.71
N ALA A 432 9.66 0.80 -25.24
CA ALA A 432 9.57 2.20 -25.68
C ALA A 432 10.86 3.00 -25.35
N GLY A 433 11.42 2.79 -24.16
CA GLY A 433 12.68 3.39 -23.75
C GLY A 433 13.84 2.96 -24.65
N ARG A 434 13.93 1.67 -25.00
CA ARG A 434 14.94 1.14 -25.93
C ARG A 434 14.82 1.79 -27.31
N GLU A 435 13.62 1.87 -27.87
CA GLU A 435 13.38 2.55 -29.15
C GLU A 435 13.81 4.02 -29.12
N LYS A 436 13.49 4.74 -28.04
CA LYS A 436 13.92 6.14 -27.86
C LYS A 436 15.44 6.26 -27.76
N LEU A 437 16.12 5.38 -27.03
CA LEU A 437 17.59 5.40 -26.96
C LEU A 437 18.22 5.11 -28.32
N LEU A 438 17.67 4.18 -29.10
CA LEU A 438 18.11 3.90 -30.47
C LEU A 438 17.95 5.14 -31.37
N ALA A 439 16.80 5.81 -31.32
CA ALA A 439 16.55 7.03 -32.08
C ALA A 439 17.50 8.18 -31.68
N ILE A 440 17.78 8.34 -30.37
CA ILE A 440 18.77 9.32 -29.89
C ILE A 440 20.16 9.01 -30.43
N ARG A 441 20.57 7.74 -30.41
CA ARG A 441 21.86 7.30 -30.95
C ARG A 441 22.00 7.59 -32.45
N GLU A 442 20.93 7.41 -33.21
CA GLU A 442 20.89 7.68 -34.66
C GLU A 442 20.93 9.18 -34.99
N SER A 443 20.36 10.04 -34.13
CA SER A 443 20.32 11.49 -34.36
C SER A 443 21.69 12.19 -34.31
N SER A 444 22.64 11.66 -33.53
CA SER A 444 23.99 12.23 -33.36
C SER A 444 25.05 11.15 -33.02
N VAL A 445 25.61 10.48 -34.03
CA VAL A 445 26.50 9.31 -33.83
C VAL A 445 27.84 9.66 -33.14
N GLU A 446 28.32 10.89 -33.29
CA GLU A 446 29.64 11.36 -32.80
C GLU A 446 29.61 12.12 -31.46
N GLU A 447 28.45 12.31 -30.83
CA GLU A 447 28.36 13.05 -29.56
C GLU A 447 28.87 12.23 -28.35
N ALA A 448 29.65 12.85 -27.47
CA ALA A 448 30.08 12.24 -26.21
C ALA A 448 28.94 12.13 -25.17
N SER A 449 27.92 12.98 -25.29
CA SER A 449 26.73 12.98 -24.45
C SER A 449 25.55 13.62 -25.18
N TYR A 450 24.36 13.09 -24.93
CA TYR A 450 23.09 13.50 -25.50
C TYR A 450 22.29 14.33 -24.50
N ARG A 451 21.39 15.19 -24.98
CA ARG A 451 20.40 15.92 -24.16
C ARG A 451 19.01 15.36 -24.39
N TYR A 452 18.33 14.98 -23.31
CA TYR A 452 16.94 14.54 -23.33
C TYR A 452 16.16 15.25 -22.24
N GLN A 453 15.14 16.04 -22.60
CA GLN A 453 14.24 16.72 -21.65
C GLN A 453 14.96 17.37 -20.45
N LYS A 454 15.98 18.20 -20.72
CA LYS A 454 16.81 18.91 -19.71
C LYS A 454 17.76 18.03 -18.87
N MET A 455 17.81 16.73 -19.15
CA MET A 455 18.79 15.80 -18.59
C MET A 455 19.88 15.50 -19.62
N LYS A 456 21.03 15.04 -19.11
CA LYS A 456 22.18 14.60 -19.91
C LYS A 456 22.27 13.08 -19.87
N ILE A 457 22.50 12.44 -21.01
CA ILE A 457 22.77 10.99 -21.11
C ILE A 457 24.15 10.83 -21.73
N GLU A 458 25.09 10.22 -21.03
CA GLU A 458 26.42 9.96 -21.58
C GLU A 458 26.36 8.80 -22.57
N LYS A 459 27.19 8.84 -23.63
CA LYS A 459 27.14 7.83 -24.70
C LYS A 459 27.24 6.40 -24.18
N HIS A 460 28.19 6.15 -23.29
CA HIS A 460 28.37 4.83 -22.68
C HIS A 460 27.15 4.39 -21.86
N ALA A 461 26.45 5.33 -21.20
CA ALA A 461 25.24 5.05 -20.43
C ALA A 461 24.04 4.75 -21.34
N LEU A 462 23.96 5.43 -22.49
CA LEU A 462 22.95 5.18 -23.52
C LEU A 462 23.10 3.78 -24.12
N ASP A 463 24.29 3.44 -24.61
CA ASP A 463 24.57 2.15 -25.23
C ASP A 463 24.32 1.01 -24.24
N ARG A 464 24.76 1.22 -23.00
CA ARG A 464 24.53 0.27 -21.91
C ARG A 464 23.05 0.12 -21.56
N GLY A 465 22.28 1.20 -21.58
CA GLY A 465 20.84 1.19 -21.34
C GLY A 465 20.07 0.36 -22.37
N ILE A 466 20.45 0.45 -23.65
CA ILE A 466 19.87 -0.35 -24.74
C ILE A 466 20.06 -1.84 -24.46
N GLU A 467 21.30 -2.25 -24.15
CA GLU A 467 21.64 -3.65 -23.84
C GLU A 467 20.86 -4.17 -22.63
N LEU A 468 20.82 -3.39 -21.54
CA LEU A 468 20.13 -3.79 -20.30
C LEU A 468 18.62 -3.94 -20.50
N TYR A 469 17.99 -3.04 -21.24
CA TYR A 469 16.57 -3.18 -21.57
C TYR A 469 16.32 -4.41 -22.44
N GLU A 470 17.16 -4.66 -23.45
CA GLU A 470 17.01 -5.85 -24.30
C GLU A 470 17.13 -7.16 -23.50
N MET A 471 18.11 -7.26 -22.60
CA MET A 471 18.22 -8.41 -21.69
C MET A 471 16.99 -8.56 -20.80
N ALA A 472 16.50 -7.47 -20.19
CA ALA A 472 15.34 -7.53 -19.31
C ALA A 472 14.04 -7.90 -20.05
N ILE A 473 13.88 -7.44 -21.29
CA ILE A 473 12.76 -7.82 -22.17
C ILE A 473 12.80 -9.33 -22.46
N TRP A 474 13.93 -9.87 -22.91
CA TRP A 474 14.07 -11.31 -23.15
C TRP A 474 13.92 -12.15 -21.88
N LYS A 475 14.43 -11.66 -20.74
CA LYS A 475 14.23 -12.29 -19.42
C LYS A 475 12.74 -12.41 -19.07
N PHE A 476 11.93 -11.38 -19.33
CA PHE A 476 10.49 -11.44 -19.09
C PHE A 476 9.78 -12.35 -20.10
N LEU A 477 9.91 -12.07 -21.40
CA LEU A 477 9.17 -12.77 -22.46
C LEU A 477 9.45 -14.28 -22.46
N GLY A 478 10.71 -14.67 -22.32
CA GLY A 478 11.07 -16.08 -22.23
C GLY A 478 10.59 -16.76 -20.95
N ASN A 479 10.54 -16.04 -19.82
CA ASN A 479 10.00 -16.61 -18.58
C ASN A 479 8.48 -16.84 -18.71
N SER A 480 7.75 -15.92 -19.34
CA SER A 480 6.32 -16.08 -19.63
C SER A 480 6.09 -17.26 -20.60
N LEU A 481 6.89 -17.38 -21.67
CA LEU A 481 6.83 -18.51 -22.61
C LEU A 481 7.09 -19.85 -21.92
N ILE A 482 8.17 -19.96 -21.14
CA ILE A 482 8.53 -21.20 -20.43
C ILE A 482 7.44 -21.57 -19.42
N THR A 483 6.91 -20.59 -18.69
CA THR A 483 5.83 -20.83 -17.72
C THR A 483 4.58 -21.36 -18.42
N ARG A 484 4.25 -20.80 -19.59
CA ARG A 484 3.12 -21.26 -20.41
C ARG A 484 3.31 -22.69 -20.88
N LEU A 485 4.50 -23.03 -21.39
CA LEU A 485 4.81 -24.38 -21.86
C LEU A 485 4.77 -25.41 -20.73
N LYS A 486 5.35 -25.10 -19.55
CA LYS A 486 5.33 -26.02 -18.39
C LYS A 486 3.96 -26.20 -17.75
N GLY A 487 3.05 -25.24 -17.92
CA GLY A 487 1.67 -25.36 -17.46
C GLY A 487 0.85 -26.37 -18.26
N ASN A 488 1.36 -26.86 -19.40
CA ASN A 488 0.65 -27.72 -20.32
C ASN A 488 1.41 -29.04 -20.54
N LYS A 489 0.69 -30.11 -20.89
CA LYS A 489 1.31 -31.35 -21.36
C LYS A 489 1.62 -31.22 -22.84
N LEU A 490 2.89 -31.44 -23.20
CA LEU A 490 3.40 -31.25 -24.55
C LEU A 490 3.90 -32.60 -25.09
N GLU A 491 3.02 -33.30 -25.81
CA GLU A 491 3.34 -34.59 -26.45
C GLU A 491 3.54 -34.44 -27.97
N SER A 492 3.02 -33.35 -28.56
CA SER A 492 3.11 -33.05 -29.99
C SER A 492 3.31 -31.55 -30.26
N VAL A 493 3.71 -31.19 -31.48
CA VAL A 493 3.75 -29.78 -31.93
C VAL A 493 2.35 -29.14 -31.95
N SER A 494 1.30 -29.93 -32.18
CA SER A 494 -0.08 -29.44 -32.05
C SER A 494 -0.38 -28.97 -30.63
N ASP A 495 0.11 -29.69 -29.62
CA ASP A 495 -0.11 -29.32 -28.21
C ASP A 495 0.71 -28.10 -27.82
N MET A 496 1.90 -27.93 -28.42
CA MET A 496 2.66 -26.68 -28.32
C MET A 496 1.85 -25.50 -28.85
N TRP A 497 1.31 -25.58 -30.07
CA TRP A 497 0.49 -24.48 -30.61
C TRP A 497 -0.75 -24.20 -29.77
N LYS A 498 -1.44 -25.24 -29.29
CA LYS A 498 -2.57 -25.06 -28.36
C LYS A 498 -2.15 -24.34 -27.09
N ALA A 499 -1.00 -24.71 -26.50
CA ALA A 499 -0.48 -24.05 -25.32
C ALA A 499 -0.09 -22.59 -25.59
N LEU A 500 0.40 -22.26 -26.79
CA LEU A 500 0.78 -20.89 -27.14
C LEU A 500 -0.42 -19.97 -27.42
N GLN A 501 -1.62 -20.51 -27.63
CA GLN A 501 -2.80 -19.66 -27.82
C GLN A 501 -3.14 -18.88 -26.54
N PRO A 502 -3.45 -17.57 -26.62
CA PRO A 502 -3.96 -16.80 -25.50
C PRO A 502 -5.31 -17.31 -25.00
N ASP A 503 -5.50 -17.37 -23.68
CA ASP A 503 -6.78 -17.79 -23.07
C ASP A 503 -7.87 -16.73 -23.18
N THR A 504 -7.47 -15.47 -23.41
CA THR A 504 -8.37 -14.32 -23.47
C THR A 504 -7.90 -13.34 -24.53
N ARG A 505 -8.87 -12.65 -25.14
CA ARG A 505 -8.61 -11.58 -26.11
C ARG A 505 -8.13 -10.29 -25.44
N LEU A 506 -8.53 -10.08 -24.18
CA LEU A 506 -8.14 -8.91 -23.39
C LEU A 506 -6.71 -9.08 -22.88
N GLY A 507 -5.97 -7.98 -22.79
CA GLY A 507 -4.60 -8.00 -22.25
C GLY A 507 -3.54 -7.36 -23.16
N ARG A 508 -3.91 -7.08 -24.42
CA ARG A 508 -2.99 -6.49 -25.41
C ARG A 508 -2.73 -5.01 -25.13
N GLY A 509 -1.64 -4.49 -25.71
CA GLY A 509 -1.38 -3.06 -25.77
C GLY A 509 -1.00 -2.42 -24.43
N TYR A 510 -1.73 -1.38 -24.04
CA TYR A 510 -1.35 -0.48 -22.94
C TYR A 510 -1.73 -1.06 -21.57
N TRP A 511 -0.76 -1.03 -20.65
CA TRP A 511 -0.93 -1.42 -19.25
C TRP A 511 -0.72 -0.24 -18.33
N VAL A 512 -1.47 -0.22 -17.23
CA VAL A 512 -1.45 0.81 -16.20
C VAL A 512 -1.09 0.23 -14.84
N ASP A 513 -0.61 1.11 -13.95
CA ASP A 513 -0.43 0.84 -12.53
C ASP A 513 -1.37 1.75 -11.74
N LEU A 514 -2.46 1.17 -11.22
CA LEU A 514 -3.45 1.88 -10.41
C LEU A 514 -3.00 1.94 -8.95
N ALA A 515 -1.79 2.45 -8.71
CA ALA A 515 -1.17 2.50 -7.38
C ALA A 515 -1.12 1.13 -6.66
N GLY A 516 -0.59 0.09 -7.30
CA GLY A 516 -0.43 -1.24 -6.69
C GLY A 516 -0.96 -2.36 -7.57
N MET A 517 -2.08 -2.12 -8.26
CA MET A 517 -2.70 -3.08 -9.16
C MET A 517 -2.28 -2.80 -10.61
N LEU A 518 -1.68 -3.81 -11.23
CA LEU A 518 -1.31 -3.81 -12.63
C LEU A 518 -2.41 -4.46 -13.45
N CYS A 519 -2.90 -3.78 -14.48
CA CYS A 519 -3.91 -4.35 -15.38
C CYS A 519 -3.80 -3.77 -16.79
N PRO A 520 -4.32 -4.48 -17.82
CA PRO A 520 -4.47 -3.93 -19.15
C PRO A 520 -5.52 -2.82 -19.12
N PHE A 521 -5.22 -1.69 -19.78
CA PHE A 521 -6.11 -0.55 -19.83
C PHE A 521 -7.41 -0.86 -20.58
N GLU A 522 -7.36 -1.72 -21.60
CA GLU A 522 -8.56 -2.16 -22.33
C GLU A 522 -9.62 -2.78 -21.39
N ALA A 523 -9.22 -3.70 -20.50
CA ALA A 523 -10.16 -4.32 -19.56
C ALA A 523 -10.61 -3.35 -18.46
N LEU A 524 -9.71 -2.45 -18.03
CA LEU A 524 -10.07 -1.39 -17.11
C LEU A 524 -11.09 -0.44 -17.73
N ASP A 525 -10.91 -0.02 -18.99
CA ASP A 525 -11.76 0.93 -19.68
C ASP A 525 -13.21 0.44 -19.79
N GLN A 526 -13.41 -0.87 -19.97
CA GLN A 526 -14.74 -1.49 -19.89
C GLN A 526 -15.39 -1.31 -18.52
N LEU A 527 -14.63 -1.51 -17.44
CA LEU A 527 -15.11 -1.24 -16.08
C LEU A 527 -15.44 0.24 -15.88
N LEU A 528 -14.58 1.15 -16.36
CA LEU A 528 -14.81 2.60 -16.26
C LEU A 528 -16.07 3.04 -17.02
N ALA A 529 -16.27 2.53 -18.23
CA ALA A 529 -17.44 2.82 -19.05
C ALA A 529 -18.74 2.34 -18.38
N ASN A 530 -18.71 1.19 -17.70
CA ASN A 530 -19.85 0.67 -16.94
C ASN A 530 -20.19 1.53 -15.71
N VAL A 531 -19.21 2.18 -15.11
CA VAL A 531 -19.47 3.18 -14.06
C VAL A 531 -20.07 4.45 -14.66
N GLU A 532 -19.51 4.94 -15.77
CA GLU A 532 -19.97 6.17 -16.42
C GLU A 532 -21.40 6.08 -16.99
N ASN A 533 -21.80 4.91 -17.50
CA ASN A 533 -23.14 4.69 -18.06
C ASN A 533 -24.17 4.26 -17.00
N GLY A 534 -23.76 4.12 -15.73
CA GLY A 534 -24.64 3.72 -14.62
C GLY A 534 -25.00 2.24 -14.57
N ALA A 535 -24.30 1.36 -15.30
CA ALA A 535 -24.45 -0.09 -15.17
C ALA A 535 -23.86 -0.61 -13.85
N ILE A 536 -22.84 0.08 -13.31
CA ILE A 536 -22.31 -0.13 -11.95
C ILE A 536 -22.74 1.06 -11.09
N GLN A 537 -23.40 0.78 -9.98
CA GLN A 537 -24.09 1.79 -9.16
C GLN A 537 -23.58 1.89 -7.72
N SER A 538 -22.67 1.00 -7.32
CA SER A 538 -22.13 0.97 -5.95
C SER A 538 -20.60 0.84 -5.91
N LEU A 539 -19.99 1.28 -4.81
CA LEU A 539 -18.55 1.16 -4.57
C LEU A 539 -18.11 -0.30 -4.42
N GLU A 540 -18.99 -1.14 -3.89
CA GLU A 540 -18.81 -2.59 -3.76
C GLU A 540 -18.68 -3.26 -5.13
N GLU A 541 -19.53 -2.91 -6.08
CA GLU A 541 -19.46 -3.42 -7.46
C GLU A 541 -18.19 -2.94 -8.18
N VAL A 542 -17.78 -1.68 -7.98
CA VAL A 542 -16.50 -1.17 -8.50
C VAL A 542 -15.33 -1.98 -7.96
N ASN A 543 -15.28 -2.19 -6.64
CA ASN A 543 -14.23 -2.98 -6.00
C ASN A 543 -14.24 -4.45 -6.45
N ALA A 544 -15.42 -5.05 -6.65
CA ALA A 544 -15.56 -6.40 -7.20
C ALA A 544 -15.03 -6.48 -8.65
N GLY A 545 -15.30 -5.47 -9.49
CA GLY A 545 -14.73 -5.37 -10.83
C GLY A 545 -13.20 -5.30 -10.82
N LEU A 546 -12.64 -4.47 -9.94
CA LEU A 546 -11.18 -4.37 -9.74
C LEU A 546 -10.58 -5.69 -9.25
N ALA A 547 -11.24 -6.38 -8.31
CA ALA A 547 -10.81 -7.69 -7.82
C ALA A 547 -10.75 -8.73 -8.94
N MET A 548 -11.72 -8.71 -9.85
CA MET A 548 -11.76 -9.58 -11.02
C MET A 548 -10.62 -9.28 -12.00
N LEU A 549 -10.27 -8.01 -12.20
CA LEU A 549 -9.11 -7.63 -13.02
C LEU A 549 -7.81 -8.15 -12.40
N HIS A 550 -7.62 -7.96 -11.09
CA HIS A 550 -6.43 -8.44 -10.37
C HIS A 550 -6.31 -9.96 -10.40
N LYS A 551 -7.41 -10.68 -10.16
CA LYS A 551 -7.45 -12.15 -10.19
C LYS A 551 -7.07 -12.73 -11.56
N ASN A 552 -7.40 -12.04 -12.65
CA ASN A 552 -7.08 -12.46 -14.02
C ASN A 552 -5.70 -12.00 -14.51
N TYR A 553 -4.87 -11.41 -13.65
CA TYR A 553 -3.57 -10.83 -14.02
C TYR A 553 -2.73 -11.74 -14.92
N TYR A 554 -2.51 -13.00 -14.53
CA TYR A 554 -1.65 -13.92 -15.30
C TYR A 554 -2.21 -14.32 -16.67
N ASN A 555 -3.54 -14.36 -16.81
CA ASN A 555 -4.18 -14.60 -18.11
C ASN A 555 -3.94 -13.41 -19.04
N TYR A 556 -4.09 -12.19 -18.53
CA TYR A 556 -3.79 -10.97 -19.28
C TYR A 556 -2.29 -10.83 -19.59
N GLU A 557 -1.42 -11.17 -18.62
CA GLU A 557 0.03 -11.15 -18.80
C GLU A 557 0.45 -12.03 -19.98
N TRP A 558 -0.11 -13.24 -20.08
CA TRP A 558 0.18 -14.12 -21.19
C TRP A 558 -0.28 -13.54 -22.52
N THR A 559 -1.51 -13.01 -22.61
CA THR A 559 -1.98 -12.35 -23.83
C THR A 559 -1.07 -11.19 -24.26
N TRP A 560 -0.55 -10.42 -23.31
CA TRP A 560 0.42 -9.36 -23.60
C TRP A 560 1.78 -9.91 -24.05
N ALA A 561 2.32 -10.89 -23.34
CA ALA A 561 3.61 -11.50 -23.65
C ALA A 561 3.60 -12.17 -25.02
N ALA A 562 2.48 -12.80 -25.40
CA ALA A 562 2.27 -13.39 -26.70
C ALA A 562 2.37 -12.35 -27.83
N ASP A 563 1.62 -11.24 -27.72
CA ASP A 563 1.67 -10.11 -28.66
C ASP A 563 3.07 -9.49 -28.77
N ALA A 564 3.74 -9.31 -27.63
CA ALA A 564 5.10 -8.80 -27.58
C ALA A 564 6.13 -9.77 -28.19
N LEU A 565 5.96 -11.08 -28.02
CA LEU A 565 6.81 -12.12 -28.63
C LEU A 565 6.69 -12.10 -30.16
N GLU A 566 5.48 -11.98 -30.71
CA GLU A 566 5.26 -11.88 -32.15
C GLU A 566 6.00 -10.68 -32.74
N SER A 567 5.91 -9.53 -32.07
CA SER A 567 6.60 -8.31 -32.47
C SER A 567 8.13 -8.45 -32.38
N PHE A 568 8.67 -9.01 -31.30
CA PHE A 568 10.12 -9.15 -31.10
C PHE A 568 10.76 -10.25 -31.96
N CYS A 569 10.01 -11.28 -32.32
CA CYS A 569 10.49 -12.35 -33.19
C CYS A 569 10.22 -12.07 -34.67
N GLY A 570 9.30 -11.15 -34.98
CA GLY A 570 8.86 -10.87 -36.35
C GLY A 570 8.10 -12.03 -36.99
N LYS A 571 7.54 -12.93 -36.18
CA LYS A 571 6.84 -14.15 -36.61
C LYS A 571 5.59 -14.36 -35.75
N PRO A 572 4.42 -14.64 -36.34
CA PRO A 572 3.20 -14.99 -35.60
C PRO A 572 3.37 -16.27 -34.76
N LEU A 573 2.75 -16.36 -33.59
CA LEU A 573 2.88 -17.52 -32.69
C LEU A 573 2.26 -18.80 -33.25
N ASP A 574 1.25 -18.68 -34.12
CA ASP A 574 0.64 -19.82 -34.82
C ASP A 574 1.58 -20.44 -35.87
N GLN A 575 2.65 -19.74 -36.23
CA GLN A 575 3.69 -20.21 -37.15
C GLN A 575 4.98 -20.60 -36.42
N PHE A 576 5.04 -20.50 -35.09
CA PHE A 576 6.23 -20.86 -34.34
C PHE A 576 6.55 -22.34 -34.52
N GLU A 577 7.81 -22.61 -34.86
CA GLU A 577 8.38 -23.94 -34.88
C GLU A 577 9.12 -24.21 -33.56
N THR A 578 9.47 -25.47 -33.31
CA THR A 578 10.28 -25.85 -32.14
C THR A 578 11.62 -25.09 -32.12
N GLY A 579 12.21 -24.81 -33.28
CA GLY A 579 13.42 -23.99 -33.42
C GLY A 579 13.24 -22.54 -32.96
N ASP A 580 12.08 -21.93 -33.21
CA ASP A 580 11.77 -20.57 -32.74
C ASP A 580 11.68 -20.54 -31.21
N VAL A 581 11.01 -21.54 -30.63
CA VAL A 581 10.92 -21.70 -29.17
C VAL A 581 12.32 -21.87 -28.56
N ILE A 582 13.17 -22.72 -29.16
CA ILE A 582 14.56 -22.89 -28.71
C ILE A 582 15.32 -21.55 -28.75
N SER A 583 15.21 -20.80 -29.85
CA SER A 583 15.85 -19.48 -29.99
C SER A 583 15.42 -18.49 -28.90
N VAL A 584 14.11 -18.42 -28.59
CA VAL A 584 13.60 -17.58 -27.49
C VAL A 584 14.14 -18.05 -26.14
N VAL A 585 14.17 -19.36 -25.89
CA VAL A 585 14.68 -19.94 -24.63
C VAL A 585 16.18 -19.71 -24.48
N GLU A 586 16.97 -19.75 -25.56
CA GLU A 586 18.39 -19.43 -25.54
C GLU A 586 18.65 -17.95 -25.22
N ARG A 587 17.92 -17.04 -25.88
CA ARG A 587 17.99 -15.59 -25.58
C ARG A 587 17.61 -15.29 -24.14
N TRP A 588 16.56 -15.94 -23.65
CA TRP A 588 16.13 -15.88 -22.26
C TRP A 588 17.21 -16.38 -21.30
N LYS A 589 17.78 -17.56 -21.57
CA LYS A 589 18.83 -18.18 -20.74
C LYS A 589 20.03 -17.24 -20.62
N ASN A 590 20.53 -16.75 -21.76
CA ASN A 590 21.63 -15.80 -21.81
C ASN A 590 21.32 -14.51 -21.05
N SER A 591 20.10 -13.99 -21.19
CA SER A 591 19.68 -12.75 -20.52
C SER A 591 19.53 -12.90 -19.01
N VAL A 592 18.94 -14.00 -18.55
CA VAL A 592 18.78 -14.31 -17.12
C VAL A 592 20.14 -14.48 -16.47
N LEU A 593 20.99 -15.35 -17.02
CA LEU A 593 22.32 -15.60 -16.49
C LEU A 593 23.21 -14.36 -16.54
N GLY A 594 23.10 -13.55 -17.59
CA GLY A 594 23.81 -12.28 -17.70
C GLY A 594 23.38 -11.27 -16.64
N ILE A 595 22.07 -11.09 -16.41
CA ILE A 595 21.56 -10.22 -15.34
C ILE A 595 21.99 -10.73 -13.97
N ASP A 596 21.88 -12.04 -13.72
CA ASP A 596 22.26 -12.63 -12.44
C ASP A 596 23.77 -12.52 -12.17
N LYS A 597 24.60 -12.60 -13.22
CA LYS A 597 26.04 -12.28 -13.13
C LYS A 597 26.26 -10.83 -12.71
N TYR A 598 25.54 -9.87 -13.29
CA TYR A 598 25.65 -8.48 -12.86
C TYR A 598 25.18 -8.28 -11.41
N LEU A 599 24.14 -8.98 -10.96
CA LEU A 599 23.68 -8.96 -9.57
C LEU A 599 24.74 -9.53 -8.62
N TYR A 600 25.42 -10.60 -9.04
CA TYR A 600 26.52 -11.21 -8.29
C TYR A 600 27.71 -10.24 -8.17
N GLU A 601 28.12 -9.62 -9.28
CA GLU A 601 29.19 -8.60 -9.31
C GLU A 601 28.83 -7.37 -8.46
N ASP A 602 27.56 -6.95 -8.46
CA ASP A 602 27.09 -5.84 -7.63
C ASP A 602 27.11 -6.18 -6.14
N ALA A 603 26.70 -7.40 -5.78
CA ALA A 603 26.78 -7.90 -4.40
C ALA A 603 28.23 -7.98 -3.90
N GLN A 604 29.19 -8.31 -4.77
CA GLN A 604 30.61 -8.40 -4.42
C GLN A 604 31.18 -7.05 -3.92
N LYS A 605 30.66 -5.92 -4.41
CA LYS A 605 31.11 -4.58 -3.98
C LYS A 605 30.88 -4.31 -2.50
N GLU A 606 29.88 -4.96 -1.88
CA GLU A 606 29.58 -4.83 -0.46
C GLU A 606 30.61 -5.54 0.45
N PHE A 607 31.51 -6.35 -0.13
CA PHE A 607 32.59 -7.06 0.56
C PHE A 607 33.98 -6.48 0.23
N SER A 608 34.03 -5.28 -0.36
CA SER A 608 35.29 -4.62 -0.70
C SER A 608 35.97 -3.98 0.52
N MET A 609 37.29 -3.77 0.43
CA MET A 609 38.08 -3.17 1.51
C MET A 609 37.54 -1.84 2.02
N SER A 610 36.98 -1.00 1.15
CA SER A 610 36.39 0.29 1.56
C SER A 610 35.16 0.12 2.44
N LYS A 611 34.42 -0.98 2.31
CA LYS A 611 33.28 -1.33 3.17
C LYS A 611 33.69 -1.86 4.53
N MET A 612 34.96 -2.24 4.68
CA MET A 612 35.56 -2.70 5.94
C MET A 612 36.16 -1.55 6.77
N THR A 613 36.06 -0.29 6.32
CA THR A 613 36.72 0.86 6.96
C THR A 613 36.42 0.99 8.46
N GLY A 614 35.22 0.62 8.90
CA GLY A 614 34.80 0.69 10.31
C GLY A 614 35.04 -0.58 11.15
N PHE A 615 35.70 -1.61 10.60
CA PHE A 615 35.92 -2.90 11.28
C PHE A 615 37.36 -3.02 11.79
N GLY A 616 37.55 -3.80 12.86
CA GLY A 616 38.84 -4.07 13.48
C GLY A 616 39.51 -2.81 14.06
N VAL A 617 38.72 -1.93 14.69
CA VAL A 617 39.10 -0.55 15.09
C VAL A 617 40.45 -0.48 15.83
N ASP A 618 40.70 -1.40 16.76
CA ASP A 618 41.94 -1.46 17.54
C ASP A 618 42.88 -2.61 17.11
N GLY A 619 42.51 -3.35 16.07
CA GLY A 619 43.17 -4.59 15.68
C GLY A 619 44.31 -4.37 14.69
N GLN A 620 45.38 -5.16 14.84
CA GLN A 620 46.47 -5.27 13.86
C GLN A 620 46.37 -6.60 13.09
N ASN A 621 47.16 -6.76 12.03
CA ASN A 621 47.39 -8.06 11.36
C ASN A 621 46.12 -8.81 10.90
N GLY A 622 45.27 -8.18 10.08
CA GLY A 622 44.09 -8.86 9.51
C GLY A 622 42.85 -8.85 10.40
N ALA A 623 42.90 -8.18 11.57
CA ALA A 623 41.76 -8.07 12.48
C ALA A 623 40.55 -7.37 11.86
N ARG A 624 40.75 -6.48 10.88
CA ARG A 624 39.67 -5.81 10.15
C ARG A 624 38.86 -6.82 9.34
N GLU A 625 39.53 -7.69 8.60
CA GLU A 625 38.93 -8.72 7.76
C GLU A 625 38.24 -9.78 8.62
N LEU A 626 38.87 -10.19 9.73
CA LEU A 626 38.28 -11.12 10.69
C LEU A 626 37.02 -10.55 11.34
N ASP A 627 37.07 -9.32 11.86
CA ASP A 627 35.92 -8.66 12.45
C ASP A 627 34.78 -8.47 11.44
N PHE A 628 35.13 -8.08 10.20
CA PHE A 628 34.15 -8.02 9.12
C PHE A 628 33.51 -9.39 8.85
N ALA A 629 34.31 -10.45 8.74
CA ALA A 629 33.83 -11.80 8.47
C ALA A 629 32.94 -12.35 9.60
N GLU A 630 33.27 -12.10 10.86
CA GLU A 630 32.45 -12.51 12.00
C GLU A 630 31.10 -11.78 12.05
N VAL A 631 31.07 -10.49 11.67
CA VAL A 631 29.83 -9.69 11.73
C VAL A 631 28.96 -9.86 10.48
N ARG A 632 29.57 -9.94 9.29
CA ARG A 632 28.86 -9.94 7.99
C ARG A 632 28.84 -11.30 7.31
N GLY A 633 29.65 -12.25 7.78
CA GLY A 633 29.97 -13.47 7.06
C GLY A 633 30.95 -13.22 5.92
N GLU A 634 31.46 -14.30 5.34
CA GLU A 634 32.21 -14.27 4.09
C GLU A 634 31.27 -14.19 2.89
N PHE A 635 31.76 -13.63 1.78
CA PHE A 635 30.98 -13.45 0.55
C PHE A 635 30.31 -14.74 0.06
N GLU A 636 31.05 -15.84 0.05
CA GLU A 636 30.60 -17.17 -0.40
C GLU A 636 29.54 -17.79 0.53
N SER A 637 29.57 -17.42 1.80
CA SER A 637 28.62 -17.88 2.82
C SER A 637 27.33 -17.06 2.88
N ASN A 638 27.28 -15.91 2.20
CA ASN A 638 26.15 -15.00 2.30
C ASN A 638 24.89 -15.59 1.64
N ASN A 639 23.80 -15.67 2.38
CA ASN A 639 22.51 -16.20 1.91
C ASN A 639 22.00 -15.56 0.60
N THR A 640 22.27 -14.27 0.39
CA THR A 640 21.85 -13.57 -0.84
C THR A 640 22.69 -14.03 -2.04
N VAL A 641 24.00 -14.19 -1.84
CA VAL A 641 24.95 -14.62 -2.87
C VAL A 641 24.67 -16.08 -3.27
N GLN A 642 24.42 -16.94 -2.28
CA GLN A 642 24.01 -18.32 -2.51
C GLN A 642 22.68 -18.42 -3.26
N ALA A 643 21.69 -17.58 -2.91
CA ALA A 643 20.42 -17.54 -3.61
C ALA A 643 20.57 -17.13 -5.09
N ILE A 644 21.50 -16.21 -5.41
CA ILE A 644 21.80 -15.84 -6.81
C ILE A 644 22.40 -17.03 -7.57
N ARG A 645 23.41 -17.71 -7.01
CA ARG A 645 24.02 -18.89 -7.65
C ARG A 645 23.02 -20.02 -7.87
N GLN A 646 22.25 -20.37 -6.85
CA GLN A 646 21.20 -21.37 -6.96
C GLN A 646 20.12 -20.97 -7.98
N HIS A 647 19.82 -19.67 -8.09
CA HIS A 647 18.90 -19.17 -9.11
C HIS A 647 19.50 -19.34 -10.52
N MET A 648 20.79 -19.04 -10.73
CA MET A 648 21.49 -19.28 -12.00
C MET A 648 21.42 -20.76 -12.40
N ASP A 649 21.83 -21.66 -11.50
CA ASP A 649 21.84 -23.11 -11.77
C ASP A 649 20.43 -23.63 -12.13
N LYS A 650 19.41 -23.20 -11.37
CA LYS A 650 18.01 -23.57 -11.62
C LYS A 650 17.51 -23.06 -12.95
N LYS A 651 17.86 -21.83 -13.33
CA LYS A 651 17.40 -21.22 -14.59
C LYS A 651 18.13 -21.80 -15.80
N GLU A 652 19.41 -22.11 -15.66
CA GLU A 652 20.16 -22.83 -16.69
C GLU A 652 19.59 -24.24 -16.92
N ALA A 653 19.38 -25.01 -15.85
CA ALA A 653 18.77 -26.33 -15.94
C ALA A 653 17.37 -26.27 -16.58
N LEU A 654 16.55 -25.30 -16.18
CA LEU A 654 15.22 -25.07 -16.75
C LEU A 654 15.27 -24.75 -18.25
N GLY A 655 16.20 -23.91 -18.68
CA GLY A 655 16.39 -23.61 -20.11
C GLY A 655 16.78 -24.86 -20.90
N ASN A 656 17.72 -25.64 -20.37
CA ASN A 656 18.17 -26.89 -21.00
C ASN A 656 17.06 -27.96 -21.06
N GLU A 657 16.22 -28.05 -20.02
CA GLU A 657 15.04 -28.93 -19.97
C GLU A 657 14.07 -28.61 -21.11
N ILE A 658 13.71 -27.34 -21.30
CA ILE A 658 12.78 -26.93 -22.36
C ILE A 658 13.40 -27.11 -23.75
N ILE A 659 14.68 -26.81 -23.93
CA ILE A 659 15.37 -27.04 -25.20
C ILE A 659 15.37 -28.55 -25.55
N ALA A 660 15.66 -29.41 -24.58
CA ALA A 660 15.61 -30.85 -24.77
C ALA A 660 14.20 -31.34 -25.15
N LEU A 661 13.16 -30.81 -24.49
CA LEU A 661 11.77 -31.10 -24.81
C LEU A 661 11.41 -30.69 -26.25
N MET A 662 11.80 -29.47 -26.67
CA MET A 662 11.54 -29.00 -28.03
C MET A 662 12.29 -29.83 -29.09
N ASN A 663 13.52 -30.26 -28.81
CA ASN A 663 14.26 -31.16 -29.67
C ASN A 663 13.59 -32.54 -29.80
N GLN A 664 13.02 -33.08 -28.72
CA GLN A 664 12.26 -34.35 -28.77
C GLN A 664 11.01 -34.23 -29.64
N LEU A 665 10.26 -33.14 -29.49
CA LEU A 665 9.09 -32.86 -30.32
C LEU A 665 9.46 -32.71 -31.81
N ALA A 666 10.60 -32.10 -32.12
CA ALA A 666 11.09 -31.97 -33.50
C ALA A 666 11.35 -33.35 -34.14
N VAL A 667 11.96 -34.29 -33.39
CA VAL A 667 12.26 -35.65 -33.88
C VAL A 667 10.99 -36.49 -34.07
N THR A 668 9.93 -36.22 -33.32
CA THR A 668 8.66 -36.93 -33.45
C THR A 668 7.93 -36.50 -34.73
N VAL A 669 8.04 -35.23 -35.12
CA VAL A 669 7.50 -34.71 -36.39
C VAL A 669 8.21 -35.26 -37.63
N GLU A 670 9.49 -35.66 -37.53
CA GLU A 670 10.20 -36.30 -38.65
C GLU A 670 9.87 -37.80 -38.82
N ARG A 671 9.16 -38.41 -37.86
CA ARG A 671 8.81 -39.85 -37.86
C ARG A 671 7.36 -40.15 -38.22
N ASP A 672 6.48 -39.15 -38.19
CA ASP A 672 5.11 -39.17 -38.69
C ASP A 672 5.03 -38.52 -40.08
#